data_AF-A0A521YH32-F1
#
_entry.id   AF-A0A521YH32-F1
#
_cell.length_a   1.000
_cell.length_b   1.000
_cell.length_c   1.000
_cell.angle_alpha   90.00
_cell.angle_beta   90.00
_cell.angle_gamma   90.00
#
_symmetry.space_group_name_H-M   'P 1'
#
loop_
_entity.id
_entity.type
_entity.pdbx_description
1 polymer ?
#
loop_
_entity_poly.entity_id
_entity_poly.type
_entity_poly.pdbx_seq_one_letter_code
_entity_poly.pdbx_strand_id
1 'polypeptide(L)'
;MELQFTKEIGSLRLGNGDTFHGEGILAVTKALLQSGVSYVGGYQGAPVSHLLDVMVQARDYMDELGVHVEACTTEAAAAAMLGASINYPARGAVTWKSIVGTNVAADALSYLASAGVMGGTLIVLGEDYGEGGVVAQERSHAYALKSLMWLLDPRPNLETIVDMVEHGFELSEASSTPVMMELRIRACHVRGSFKTKANRAPAVSKKHLLEGPPREFIYDRLAHPPATFRQEKLKSDVRLPAARKFVVEQRLNEIFPGNENVGIVVQGGLYNTLMRALKTLGLADAFGASRIPIFALNVVYPLVPEEITAFCASKKAVLVLEEGQPEFIEQEIAMFLRRAEVGAKLHGKDCLHMAGEYTAEAMVRGLSKFLAQEAPHLDVSRAKQWLERVEGVRAKASELLAALPPRPPTFCIGCPERPVFSAMKLVAQDIGRPHVSMDVGCHAFASFEPFSQGNTLLGYGMSLASAAGVAPMSARRPVAVMGDGGFWHNGLLSGVASNLLNRGDGVLFIMKNGYASATGTQELLSSPPEDARSRSLGQSAAHADRTIESTLKGLGVKWLRTVDNYKVGEVAKAYKEAMTSPGKGLKVIVAEGECQLERQRRLRPAVANQLSAGKRTVRVKYGVDEDTCTGDHSCIRVSGCPTLTVKDNPDPLRRDPVATVIDGCVGCGLCGENAHAAVLCPSFYRAEIIQNPSGWDRLVSQVRRLFA
;
A
#
# COMPACT_ATOMS: atom_id res chain seq x y z
N MET A 1 -17.45 10.29 -7.89
CA MET A 1 -18.20 9.37 -7.03
C MET A 1 -17.16 8.80 -6.10
N GLU A 2 -17.25 9.12 -4.81
CA GLU A 2 -16.62 8.31 -3.76
C GLU A 2 -16.96 6.84 -4.07
N LEU A 3 -16.04 5.90 -3.87
CA LEU A 3 -16.40 4.48 -3.96
C LEU A 3 -17.41 4.22 -2.83
N GLN A 4 -18.70 4.35 -3.16
CA GLN A 4 -19.78 4.05 -2.25
C GLN A 4 -19.94 2.55 -2.23
N PHE A 5 -19.55 1.94 -1.11
CA PHE A 5 -19.59 0.50 -0.92
C PHE A 5 -21.02 -0.01 -0.61
N THR A 6 -22.07 0.64 -1.11
CA THR A 6 -23.46 0.37 -0.71
C THR A 6 -23.86 -1.09 -0.94
N LYS A 7 -23.40 -1.71 -2.03
CA LYS A 7 -23.68 -3.12 -2.33
C LYS A 7 -22.89 -4.05 -1.42
N GLU A 8 -21.63 -3.71 -1.19
CA GLU A 8 -20.68 -4.42 -0.35
C GLU A 8 -21.10 -4.38 1.13
N ILE A 9 -21.61 -3.24 1.61
CA ILE A 9 -22.20 -3.10 2.94
C ILE A 9 -23.45 -3.99 3.06
N GLY A 10 -24.26 -4.05 2.00
CA GLY A 10 -25.41 -4.96 1.92
C GLY A 10 -25.02 -6.44 2.09
N SER A 11 -23.90 -6.87 1.51
CA SER A 11 -23.46 -8.27 1.61
C SER A 11 -22.91 -8.64 2.99
N LEU A 12 -22.52 -7.67 3.83
CA LEU A 12 -22.14 -7.92 5.22
C LEU A 12 -23.32 -8.36 6.09
N ARG A 13 -24.56 -7.99 5.70
CA ARG A 13 -25.79 -8.31 6.45
C ARG A 13 -26.35 -9.72 6.16
N LEU A 14 -25.74 -10.46 5.24
CA LEU A 14 -26.18 -11.82 4.88
C LEU A 14 -26.24 -12.72 6.14
N GLY A 15 -27.32 -13.49 6.24
CA GLY A 15 -27.65 -14.34 7.39
C GLY A 15 -27.20 -15.79 7.21
N ASN A 16 -27.52 -16.63 8.18
CA ASN A 16 -27.11 -18.03 8.15
C ASN A 16 -27.69 -18.79 6.94
N GLY A 17 -26.83 -19.40 6.13
CA GLY A 17 -27.22 -20.19 4.94
C GLY A 17 -27.31 -19.39 3.64
N ASP A 18 -27.27 -18.05 3.72
CA ASP A 18 -27.20 -17.19 2.54
C ASP A 18 -25.87 -17.38 1.80
N THR A 19 -25.86 -17.07 0.50
CA THR A 19 -24.65 -17.15 -0.33
C THR A 19 -24.03 -15.77 -0.48
N PHE A 20 -22.79 -15.60 -0.02
CA PHE A 20 -22.00 -14.41 -0.32
C PHE A 20 -21.37 -14.54 -1.71
N HIS A 21 -21.33 -13.45 -2.46
CA HIS A 21 -20.57 -13.31 -3.71
C HIS A 21 -19.76 -12.03 -3.65
N GLY A 22 -18.43 -12.12 -3.83
CA GLY A 22 -17.58 -10.94 -3.73
C GLY A 22 -16.09 -11.25 -3.78
N GLU A 23 -15.30 -10.25 -3.40
CA GLU A 23 -13.83 -10.33 -3.33
C GLU A 23 -13.36 -10.87 -1.98
N GLY A 24 -12.16 -11.45 -1.96
CA GLY A 24 -11.53 -12.05 -0.79
C GLY A 24 -11.52 -11.13 0.43
N ILE A 25 -11.13 -9.87 0.24
CA ILE A 25 -11.04 -8.93 1.37
C ILE A 25 -12.41 -8.61 2.02
N LEU A 26 -13.50 -8.59 1.23
CA LEU A 26 -14.85 -8.44 1.77
C LEU A 26 -15.33 -9.72 2.48
N ALA A 27 -14.91 -10.89 2.00
CA ALA A 27 -15.17 -12.15 2.68
C ALA A 27 -14.50 -12.16 4.07
N VAL A 28 -13.28 -11.62 4.19
CA VAL A 28 -12.62 -11.40 5.49
C VAL A 28 -13.44 -10.48 6.38
N THR A 29 -13.90 -9.32 5.88
CA THR A 29 -14.77 -8.40 6.64
C THR A 29 -16.01 -9.12 7.17
N LYS A 30 -16.68 -9.91 6.33
CA LYS A 30 -17.84 -10.72 6.74
C LYS A 30 -17.45 -11.78 7.78
N ALA A 31 -16.33 -12.48 7.61
CA ALA A 31 -15.84 -13.48 8.55
C ALA A 31 -15.49 -12.90 9.93
N LEU A 32 -14.95 -11.67 9.99
CA LEU A 32 -14.71 -10.95 11.25
C LEU A 32 -16.03 -10.75 12.04
N LEU A 33 -17.12 -10.39 11.35
CA LEU A 33 -18.44 -10.22 11.97
C LEU A 33 -19.07 -11.57 12.38
N GLN A 34 -18.87 -12.63 11.58
CA GLN A 34 -19.25 -14.00 11.93
C GLN A 34 -18.49 -14.50 13.17
N SER A 35 -17.27 -14.01 13.38
CA SER A 35 -16.42 -14.35 14.52
C SER A 35 -16.75 -13.57 15.80
N GLY A 36 -17.67 -12.60 15.76
CA GLY A 36 -18.01 -11.79 16.94
C GLY A 36 -16.89 -10.87 17.38
N VAL A 37 -16.18 -10.24 16.43
CA VAL A 37 -15.10 -9.29 16.72
C VAL A 37 -15.61 -8.09 17.52
N SER A 38 -14.94 -7.75 18.61
CA SER A 38 -15.30 -6.62 19.48
C SER A 38 -14.86 -5.27 18.91
N TYR A 39 -13.66 -5.23 18.34
CA TYR A 39 -13.08 -4.03 17.75
C TYR A 39 -12.19 -4.34 16.55
N VAL A 40 -12.21 -3.44 15.57
CA VAL A 40 -11.37 -3.50 14.37
C VAL A 40 -10.62 -2.17 14.20
N GLY A 41 -9.30 -2.23 14.18
CA GLY A 41 -8.41 -1.09 13.92
C GLY A 41 -7.65 -1.25 12.62
N GLY A 42 -6.93 -0.22 12.19
CA GLY A 42 -5.99 -0.38 11.08
C GLY A 42 -5.46 0.92 10.51
N TYR A 43 -4.38 0.80 9.75
CA TYR A 43 -3.88 1.84 8.87
C TYR A 43 -4.02 1.36 7.44
N GLN A 44 -4.79 2.08 6.64
CA GLN A 44 -5.20 1.62 5.31
C GLN A 44 -3.99 1.52 4.36
N GLY A 45 -3.90 0.41 3.64
CA GLY A 45 -2.92 0.23 2.57
C GLY A 45 -3.30 -0.91 1.64
N ALA A 46 -3.08 -0.74 0.34
CA ALA A 46 -3.29 -1.82 -0.62
C ALA A 46 -2.34 -3.00 -0.32
N PRO A 47 -2.76 -4.26 -0.47
CA PRO A 47 -4.01 -4.73 -1.09
C PRO A 47 -5.24 -4.85 -0.16
N VAL A 48 -5.11 -4.54 1.13
CA VAL A 48 -6.17 -4.79 2.15
C VAL A 48 -7.00 -3.56 2.53
N SER A 49 -6.77 -2.40 1.89
CA SER A 49 -7.41 -1.12 2.24
C SER A 49 -8.94 -1.18 2.31
N HIS A 50 -9.58 -1.94 1.41
CA HIS A 50 -11.04 -2.08 1.35
C HIS A 50 -11.66 -2.62 2.65
N LEU A 51 -10.93 -3.41 3.45
CA LEU A 51 -11.46 -3.96 4.70
C LEU A 51 -11.91 -2.84 5.64
N LEU A 52 -11.01 -1.89 5.92
CA LEU A 52 -11.28 -0.80 6.85
C LEU A 52 -12.19 0.26 6.21
N ASP A 53 -12.01 0.56 4.92
CA ASP A 53 -12.85 1.53 4.20
C ASP A 53 -14.34 1.14 4.25
N VAL A 54 -14.64 -0.13 3.98
CA VAL A 54 -16.00 -0.67 4.01
C VAL A 54 -16.56 -0.62 5.43
N MET A 55 -15.77 -1.00 6.44
CA MET A 55 -16.21 -0.94 7.84
C MET A 55 -16.47 0.48 8.33
N VAL A 56 -15.64 1.45 7.94
CA VAL A 56 -15.84 2.87 8.27
C VAL A 56 -17.09 3.42 7.59
N GLN A 57 -17.33 3.09 6.31
CA GLN A 57 -18.58 3.48 5.63
C GLN A 57 -19.81 2.73 6.19
N ALA A 58 -19.62 1.52 6.73
CA ALA A 58 -20.68 0.73 7.36
C ALA A 58 -20.91 1.07 8.85
N ARG A 59 -20.49 2.25 9.32
CA ARG A 59 -20.49 2.61 10.76
C ARG A 59 -21.84 2.38 11.45
N ASP A 60 -22.95 2.76 10.80
CA ASP A 60 -24.30 2.53 11.35
C ASP A 60 -24.58 1.03 11.59
N TYR A 61 -24.10 0.15 10.70
CA TYR A 61 -24.24 -1.29 10.88
C TYR A 61 -23.28 -1.85 11.95
N MET A 62 -22.05 -1.32 12.03
CA MET A 62 -21.11 -1.69 13.09
C MET A 62 -21.67 -1.31 14.47
N ASP A 63 -22.30 -0.15 14.59
CA ASP A 63 -22.99 0.32 15.80
C ASP A 63 -24.21 -0.56 16.13
N GLU A 64 -24.95 -1.03 15.12
CA GLU A 64 -26.02 -2.02 15.29
C GLU A 64 -25.51 -3.32 15.95
N LEU A 65 -24.32 -3.80 15.58
CA LEU A 65 -23.71 -4.99 16.18
C LEU A 65 -22.93 -4.69 17.49
N GLY A 66 -22.64 -3.42 17.77
CA GLY A 66 -21.80 -3.00 18.89
C GLY A 66 -20.29 -3.06 18.63
N VAL A 67 -19.87 -3.29 17.38
CA VAL A 67 -18.47 -3.38 16.97
C VAL A 67 -17.84 -1.99 16.96
N HIS A 68 -16.67 -1.84 17.59
CA HIS A 68 -15.88 -0.61 17.49
C HIS A 68 -14.99 -0.64 16.25
N VAL A 69 -14.96 0.44 15.46
CA VAL A 69 -14.11 0.55 14.27
C VAL A 69 -13.29 1.82 14.35
N GLU A 70 -11.98 1.69 14.21
CA GLU A 70 -11.03 2.79 14.37
C GLU A 70 -10.06 2.86 13.18
N ALA A 71 -10.12 3.97 12.44
CA ALA A 71 -9.07 4.32 11.50
C ALA A 71 -7.91 4.92 12.30
N CYS A 72 -6.82 4.18 12.41
CA CYS A 72 -5.65 4.57 13.18
C CYS A 72 -4.74 5.48 12.35
N THR A 73 -3.97 6.34 13.02
CA THR A 73 -3.00 7.22 12.35
C THR A 73 -1.71 6.51 11.94
N THR A 74 -1.42 5.34 12.53
CA THR A 74 -0.26 4.49 12.23
C THR A 74 -0.57 3.02 12.50
N GLU A 75 0.22 2.12 11.91
CA GLU A 75 0.20 0.69 12.19
C GLU A 75 0.60 0.38 13.65
N ALA A 76 1.47 1.19 14.25
CA ALA A 76 1.85 1.06 15.66
C ALA A 76 0.66 1.31 16.58
N ALA A 77 -0.15 2.34 16.31
CA ALA A 77 -1.37 2.62 17.06
C ALA A 77 -2.40 1.51 16.86
N ALA A 78 -2.56 1.01 15.63
CA ALA A 78 -3.43 -0.13 15.35
C ALA A 78 -2.98 -1.37 16.14
N ALA A 79 -1.72 -1.77 16.05
CA ALA A 79 -1.19 -2.91 16.79
C ALA A 79 -1.31 -2.75 18.31
N ALA A 80 -1.10 -1.55 18.85
CA ALA A 80 -1.27 -1.27 20.28
C ALA A 80 -2.72 -1.43 20.75
N MET A 81 -3.70 -1.18 19.87
CA MET A 81 -5.13 -1.39 20.15
C MET A 81 -5.44 -2.84 20.54
N LEU A 82 -4.69 -3.81 20.00
CA LEU A 82 -4.81 -5.23 20.37
C LEU A 82 -4.52 -5.50 21.85
N GLY A 83 -3.89 -4.55 22.56
CA GLY A 83 -3.61 -4.64 23.99
C GLY A 83 -4.86 -4.83 24.85
N ALA A 84 -6.05 -4.42 24.37
CA ALA A 84 -7.31 -4.71 25.07
C ALA A 84 -7.53 -6.22 25.25
N SER A 85 -7.17 -7.02 24.25
CA SER A 85 -7.33 -8.47 24.28
C SER A 85 -6.37 -9.20 25.23
N ILE A 86 -5.35 -8.51 25.78
CA ILE A 86 -4.49 -9.08 26.84
C ILE A 86 -5.30 -9.34 28.11
N ASN A 87 -6.17 -8.41 28.48
CA ASN A 87 -6.87 -8.44 29.77
C ASN A 87 -8.35 -8.75 29.69
N TYR A 88 -8.95 -8.61 28.51
CA TYR A 88 -10.37 -8.81 28.31
C TYR A 88 -10.63 -9.92 27.29
N PRO A 89 -11.73 -10.67 27.43
CA PRO A 89 -12.17 -11.67 26.45
C PRO A 89 -12.82 -10.99 25.23
N ALA A 90 -12.18 -9.95 24.72
CA ALA A 90 -12.62 -9.17 23.57
C ALA A 90 -11.80 -9.60 22.36
N ARG A 91 -12.47 -10.08 21.30
CA ARG A 91 -11.80 -10.43 20.04
C ARG A 91 -11.40 -9.14 19.31
N GLY A 92 -10.12 -9.00 18.98
CA GLY A 92 -9.57 -7.81 18.33
C GLY A 92 -9.00 -8.12 16.96
N ALA A 93 -9.32 -7.29 15.95
CA ALA A 93 -8.68 -7.39 14.64
C ALA A 93 -8.01 -6.08 14.23
N VAL A 94 -6.89 -6.19 13.52
CA VAL A 94 -6.21 -5.02 12.95
C VAL A 94 -5.73 -5.30 11.53
N THR A 95 -5.54 -4.27 10.71
CA THR A 95 -5.05 -4.44 9.33
C THR A 95 -4.11 -3.34 8.86
N TRP A 96 -3.15 -3.71 7.99
CA TRP A 96 -2.28 -2.80 7.27
C TRP A 96 -1.57 -3.50 6.09
N LYS A 97 -0.87 -2.70 5.28
CA LYS A 97 0.04 -3.20 4.25
C LYS A 97 1.36 -3.67 4.87
N SER A 98 1.71 -4.94 4.66
CA SER A 98 3.03 -5.48 4.96
C SER A 98 3.96 -5.35 3.76
N ILE A 99 5.27 -5.42 3.93
CA ILE A 99 6.04 -5.55 5.17
C ILE A 99 6.23 -4.23 5.93
N VAL A 100 6.20 -3.10 5.22
CA VAL A 100 6.56 -1.79 5.78
C VAL A 100 5.67 -1.36 6.95
N GLY A 101 4.38 -1.67 6.93
CA GLY A 101 3.48 -1.41 8.06
C GLY A 101 3.80 -2.28 9.28
N THR A 102 4.23 -3.53 9.05
CA THR A 102 4.68 -4.41 10.13
C THR A 102 5.98 -3.92 10.75
N ASN A 103 6.88 -3.30 9.98
CA ASN A 103 8.06 -2.62 10.53
C ASN A 103 7.67 -1.51 11.53
N VAL A 104 6.62 -0.75 11.22
CA VAL A 104 6.09 0.30 12.11
C VAL A 104 5.39 -0.30 13.34
N ALA A 105 4.62 -1.38 13.15
CA ALA A 105 3.90 -2.07 14.23
C ALA A 105 4.78 -2.94 15.15
N ALA A 106 6.02 -3.24 14.74
CA ALA A 106 6.86 -4.26 15.33
C ALA A 106 7.07 -4.15 16.85
N ASP A 107 7.16 -2.93 17.36
CA ASP A 107 7.36 -2.66 18.79
C ASP A 107 6.16 -3.14 19.60
N ALA A 108 4.96 -2.61 19.27
CA ALA A 108 3.71 -3.00 19.90
C ALA A 108 3.43 -4.52 19.79
N LEU A 109 3.72 -5.12 18.62
CA LEU A 109 3.55 -6.56 18.40
C LEU A 109 4.48 -7.40 19.29
N SER A 110 5.70 -6.94 19.55
CA SER A 110 6.65 -7.66 20.41
C SER A 110 6.13 -7.73 21.85
N TYR A 111 5.58 -6.63 22.37
CA TYR A 111 4.97 -6.57 23.70
C TYR A 111 3.66 -7.37 23.78
N LEU A 112 2.80 -7.28 22.77
CA LEU A 112 1.57 -8.05 22.67
C LEU A 112 1.86 -9.55 22.68
N ALA A 113 2.80 -10.01 21.85
CA ALA A 113 3.20 -11.40 21.80
C ALA A 113 3.83 -11.88 23.12
N SER A 114 4.64 -11.03 23.78
CA SER A 114 5.21 -11.32 25.10
C SER A 114 4.12 -11.62 26.12
N ALA A 115 3.22 -10.65 26.36
CA ALA A 115 2.12 -10.80 27.30
C ALA A 115 1.21 -12.00 26.94
N GLY A 116 0.94 -12.20 25.65
CA GLY A 116 -0.10 -13.12 25.18
C GLY A 116 -1.48 -12.48 25.30
N VAL A 117 -2.49 -13.15 24.76
CA VAL A 117 -3.86 -12.62 24.68
C VAL A 117 -4.88 -13.57 25.30
N MET A 118 -5.89 -13.01 25.95
CA MET A 118 -7.06 -13.72 26.47
C MET A 118 -8.18 -13.76 25.43
N GLY A 119 -8.55 -12.60 24.87
CA GLY A 119 -9.44 -12.54 23.71
C GLY A 119 -8.64 -12.82 22.44
N GLY A 120 -9.18 -13.58 21.49
CA GLY A 120 -8.45 -13.89 20.27
C GLY A 120 -8.08 -12.62 19.50
N THR A 121 -6.88 -12.58 18.92
CA THR A 121 -6.46 -11.48 18.05
C THR A 121 -6.07 -11.95 16.66
N LEU A 122 -6.48 -11.16 15.66
CA LEU A 122 -6.16 -11.40 14.26
C LEU A 122 -5.56 -10.15 13.60
N ILE A 123 -4.38 -10.30 13.04
CA ILE A 123 -3.65 -9.25 12.33
C ILE A 123 -3.71 -9.58 10.83
N VAL A 124 -4.57 -8.87 10.09
CA VAL A 124 -4.78 -9.08 8.65
C VAL A 124 -3.76 -8.27 7.85
N LEU A 125 -2.82 -8.96 7.22
CA LEU A 125 -1.70 -8.37 6.52
C LEU A 125 -1.89 -8.41 5.01
N GLY A 126 -1.82 -7.27 4.35
CA GLY A 126 -1.68 -7.22 2.91
C GLY A 126 -0.23 -7.45 2.51
N GLU A 127 0.12 -8.66 2.09
CA GLU A 127 1.49 -9.03 1.67
C GLU A 127 1.65 -8.78 0.17
N ASP A 128 2.66 -7.99 -0.21
CA ASP A 128 2.92 -7.65 -1.61
C ASP A 128 4.32 -8.04 -2.09
N TYR A 129 5.09 -8.82 -1.33
CA TYR A 129 6.39 -9.34 -1.76
C TYR A 129 6.39 -9.85 -3.21
N GLY A 130 7.39 -9.45 -3.99
CA GLY A 130 7.54 -9.80 -5.40
C GLY A 130 6.80 -8.89 -6.38
N GLU A 131 5.90 -8.03 -5.92
CA GLU A 131 5.06 -7.19 -6.78
C GLU A 131 5.68 -5.79 -7.03
N GLY A 132 5.30 -5.16 -8.14
CA GLY A 132 5.88 -3.88 -8.59
C GLY A 132 5.52 -2.65 -7.75
N GLY A 133 4.57 -2.77 -6.81
CA GLY A 133 4.11 -1.70 -5.91
C GLY A 133 4.82 -1.65 -4.55
N VAL A 134 5.76 -2.56 -4.32
CA VAL A 134 6.51 -2.71 -3.07
C VAL A 134 7.68 -1.74 -3.02
N VAL A 135 7.88 -1.06 -1.88
CA VAL A 135 9.06 -0.21 -1.66
C VAL A 135 10.22 -0.98 -1.02
N ALA A 136 9.93 -2.00 -0.20
CA ALA A 136 10.91 -2.87 0.44
C ALA A 136 10.57 -4.35 0.23
N GLN A 137 11.43 -5.08 -0.50
CA GLN A 137 11.22 -6.49 -0.86
C GLN A 137 11.59 -7.43 0.30
N GLU A 138 10.77 -7.45 1.34
CA GLU A 138 10.89 -8.30 2.54
C GLU A 138 9.54 -8.98 2.86
N ARG A 139 9.52 -9.91 3.82
CA ARG A 139 8.33 -10.75 4.13
C ARG A 139 7.90 -10.65 5.59
N SER A 140 6.59 -10.70 5.82
CA SER A 140 5.98 -10.71 7.16
C SER A 140 6.39 -11.92 8.01
N HIS A 141 6.75 -13.03 7.36
CA HIS A 141 7.18 -14.27 8.00
C HIS A 141 8.30 -14.07 9.02
N ALA A 142 9.25 -13.17 8.76
CA ALA A 142 10.35 -12.88 9.68
C ALA A 142 9.86 -12.31 11.03
N TYR A 143 8.76 -11.55 11.04
CA TYR A 143 8.18 -10.99 12.26
C TYR A 143 7.42 -12.02 13.10
N ALA A 144 6.73 -12.95 12.42
CA ALA A 144 6.08 -14.09 13.05
C ALA A 144 7.12 -14.92 13.83
N LEU A 145 8.23 -15.26 13.19
CA LEU A 145 9.36 -15.96 13.81
C LEU A 145 10.01 -15.15 14.93
N LYS A 146 10.37 -13.88 14.66
CA LYS A 146 11.01 -12.98 15.65
C LYS A 146 10.21 -12.89 16.95
N SER A 147 8.89 -12.80 16.85
CA SER A 147 8.03 -12.49 18.01
C SER A 147 7.31 -13.73 18.56
N LEU A 148 7.46 -14.89 17.91
CA LEU A 148 6.71 -16.13 18.15
C LEU A 148 5.19 -15.89 18.09
N MET A 149 4.72 -15.24 17.02
CA MET A 149 3.30 -15.08 16.68
C MET A 149 2.94 -16.03 15.55
N TRP A 150 1.72 -16.58 15.53
CA TRP A 150 1.35 -17.54 14.48
C TRP A 150 1.03 -16.82 13.17
N LEU A 151 1.31 -17.46 12.05
CA LEU A 151 1.13 -16.93 10.70
C LEU A 151 0.32 -17.92 9.86
N LEU A 152 -0.84 -17.44 9.42
CA LEU A 152 -1.72 -18.10 8.47
C LEU A 152 -1.46 -17.52 7.07
N ASP A 153 -1.35 -18.39 6.06
CA ASP A 153 -1.30 -18.04 4.63
C ASP A 153 -2.37 -18.85 3.88
N PRO A 154 -3.66 -18.47 4.01
CA PRO A 154 -4.78 -19.25 3.50
C PRO A 154 -4.69 -19.47 1.99
N ARG A 155 -5.08 -20.67 1.57
CA ARG A 155 -5.32 -20.99 0.17
C ARG A 155 -6.28 -19.98 -0.47
N PRO A 156 -6.01 -19.43 -1.67
CA PRO A 156 -6.85 -18.37 -2.25
C PRO A 156 -8.18 -18.89 -2.83
N ASN A 157 -9.12 -19.23 -1.96
CA ASN A 157 -10.55 -19.36 -2.21
C ASN A 157 -11.33 -18.72 -1.06
N LEU A 158 -12.61 -18.39 -1.25
CA LEU A 158 -13.34 -17.67 -0.21
C LEU A 158 -13.63 -18.52 1.03
N GLU A 159 -13.93 -19.81 0.85
CA GLU A 159 -14.24 -20.71 1.97
C GLU A 159 -13.04 -20.86 2.92
N THR A 160 -11.84 -21.19 2.41
CA THR A 160 -10.65 -21.34 3.27
C THR A 160 -10.23 -20.01 3.88
N ILE A 161 -10.34 -18.88 3.16
CA ILE A 161 -10.06 -17.56 3.74
C ILE A 161 -11.00 -17.25 4.91
N VAL A 162 -12.31 -17.48 4.75
CA VAL A 162 -13.31 -17.26 5.80
C VAL A 162 -13.08 -18.20 6.99
N ASP A 163 -12.82 -19.48 6.71
CA ASP A 163 -12.55 -20.48 7.75
C ASP A 163 -11.27 -20.14 8.52
N MET A 164 -10.22 -19.64 7.85
CA MET A 164 -8.98 -19.23 8.53
C MET A 164 -9.15 -17.97 9.37
N VAL A 165 -10.08 -17.07 9.06
CA VAL A 165 -10.41 -15.95 9.95
C VAL A 165 -11.06 -16.47 11.23
N GLU A 166 -12.06 -17.36 11.12
CA GLU A 166 -12.76 -17.93 12.27
C GLU A 166 -11.82 -18.75 13.15
N HIS A 167 -11.11 -19.71 12.54
CA HIS A 167 -10.13 -20.53 13.25
C HIS A 167 -8.91 -19.72 13.70
N GLY A 168 -8.60 -18.58 13.08
CA GLY A 168 -7.51 -17.70 13.52
C GLY A 168 -7.78 -17.11 14.91
N PHE A 169 -9.02 -16.67 15.18
CA PHE A 169 -9.41 -16.25 16.53
C PHE A 169 -9.36 -17.41 17.52
N GLU A 170 -9.86 -18.58 17.14
CA GLU A 170 -9.90 -19.76 18.00
C GLU A 170 -8.50 -20.29 18.31
N LEU A 171 -7.59 -20.31 17.33
CA LEU A 171 -6.18 -20.63 17.49
C LEU A 171 -5.51 -19.65 18.45
N SER A 172 -5.82 -18.36 18.31
CA SER A 172 -5.30 -17.31 19.18
C SER A 172 -5.74 -17.54 20.64
N GLU A 173 -7.00 -17.88 20.86
CA GLU A 173 -7.58 -18.17 22.18
C GLU A 173 -7.02 -19.46 22.77
N ALA A 174 -6.97 -20.54 21.99
CA ALA A 174 -6.51 -21.85 22.42
C ALA A 174 -5.02 -21.86 22.82
N SER A 175 -4.22 -21.00 22.19
CA SER A 175 -2.78 -20.90 22.46
C SER A 175 -2.39 -19.65 23.25
N SER A 176 -3.30 -18.71 23.53
CA SER A 176 -3.03 -17.41 24.14
C SER A 176 -1.95 -16.58 23.40
N THR A 177 -1.89 -16.67 22.07
CA THR A 177 -0.90 -15.98 21.22
C THR A 177 -1.59 -15.20 20.10
N PRO A 178 -1.12 -14.00 19.72
CA PRO A 178 -1.62 -13.30 18.55
C PRO A 178 -1.41 -14.05 17.24
N VAL A 179 -2.36 -13.94 16.32
CA VAL A 179 -2.31 -14.58 15.01
C VAL A 179 -2.24 -13.52 13.91
N MET A 180 -1.27 -13.69 13.02
CA MET A 180 -1.12 -12.98 11.76
C MET A 180 -1.78 -13.81 10.66
N MET A 181 -2.51 -13.16 9.75
CA MET A 181 -3.02 -13.77 8.53
C MET A 181 -2.53 -12.94 7.35
N GLU A 182 -1.59 -13.49 6.58
CA GLU A 182 -1.10 -12.85 5.37
C GLU A 182 -2.03 -13.15 4.20
N LEU A 183 -2.36 -12.11 3.44
CA LEU A 183 -3.13 -12.19 2.22
C LEU A 183 -2.33 -11.53 1.11
N ARG A 184 -1.84 -12.36 0.18
CA ARG A 184 -1.21 -11.87 -1.05
C ARG A 184 -2.21 -11.09 -1.91
N ILE A 185 -1.72 -10.24 -2.81
CA ILE A 185 -2.56 -9.43 -3.72
C ILE A 185 -3.65 -10.27 -4.42
N ARG A 186 -3.27 -11.43 -4.97
CA ARG A 186 -4.23 -12.33 -5.66
C ARG A 186 -5.29 -12.90 -4.74
N ALA A 187 -4.97 -13.15 -3.47
CA ALA A 187 -5.94 -13.62 -2.48
C ALA A 187 -6.90 -12.49 -2.05
N CYS A 188 -6.41 -11.26 -1.92
CA CYS A 188 -7.25 -10.10 -1.61
C CYS A 188 -8.31 -9.86 -2.70
N HIS A 189 -7.93 -10.03 -3.98
CA HIS A 189 -8.81 -9.79 -5.14
C HIS A 189 -9.46 -11.05 -5.72
N VAL A 190 -9.27 -12.22 -5.12
CA VAL A 190 -9.95 -13.43 -5.58
C VAL A 190 -11.46 -13.23 -5.47
N ARG A 191 -12.21 -13.59 -6.51
CA ARG A 191 -13.67 -13.55 -6.49
C ARG A 191 -14.22 -14.96 -6.40
N GLY A 192 -15.24 -15.14 -5.56
CA GLY A 192 -15.88 -16.42 -5.39
C GLY A 192 -17.17 -16.30 -4.59
N SER A 193 -17.56 -17.41 -3.97
CA SER A 193 -18.73 -17.49 -3.10
C SER A 193 -18.49 -18.45 -1.95
N PHE A 194 -19.22 -18.26 -0.86
CA PHE A 194 -19.28 -19.19 0.26
C PHE A 194 -20.65 -19.09 0.95
N LYS A 195 -20.99 -20.11 1.75
CA LYS A 195 -22.19 -20.11 2.60
C LYS A 195 -21.91 -19.34 3.88
N THR A 196 -22.64 -18.26 4.09
CA THR A 196 -22.44 -17.39 5.24
C THR A 196 -23.06 -17.96 6.51
N LYS A 197 -22.45 -17.61 7.64
CA LYS A 197 -23.02 -17.79 8.99
C LYS A 197 -23.65 -16.46 9.43
N ALA A 198 -24.58 -16.54 10.39
CA ALA A 198 -25.11 -15.34 11.02
C ALA A 198 -23.98 -14.56 11.72
N ASN A 199 -23.99 -13.23 11.62
CA ASN A 199 -23.08 -12.38 12.38
C ASN A 199 -23.36 -12.55 13.87
N ARG A 200 -22.29 -12.55 14.68
CA ARG A 200 -22.38 -12.72 16.13
C ARG A 200 -22.17 -11.36 16.78
N ALA A 201 -23.08 -10.95 17.67
CA ALA A 201 -22.84 -9.80 18.52
C ALA A 201 -21.65 -10.11 19.45
N PRO A 202 -20.66 -9.20 19.61
CA PRO A 202 -19.50 -9.49 20.44
C PRO A 202 -19.89 -9.56 21.91
N ALA A 203 -19.30 -10.49 22.66
CA ALA A 203 -19.59 -10.69 24.08
C ALA A 203 -19.21 -9.46 24.93
N VAL A 204 -18.14 -8.76 24.53
CA VAL A 204 -17.72 -7.46 25.05
C VAL A 204 -17.74 -6.46 23.89
N SER A 205 -18.48 -5.36 24.02
CA SER A 205 -18.72 -4.44 22.90
C SER A 205 -19.22 -3.07 23.38
N LYS A 206 -19.51 -2.14 22.46
CA LYS A 206 -20.16 -0.86 22.80
C LYS A 206 -21.59 -1.04 23.35
N LYS A 207 -22.19 -2.20 23.13
CA LYS A 207 -23.53 -2.58 23.63
C LYS A 207 -23.47 -3.50 24.85
N HIS A 208 -22.43 -4.31 24.94
CA HIS A 208 -22.16 -5.20 26.07
C HIS A 208 -20.90 -4.72 26.78
N LEU A 209 -21.07 -3.67 27.60
CA LEU A 209 -19.97 -3.00 28.27
C LEU A 209 -19.29 -3.92 29.30
N LEU A 210 -17.99 -3.69 29.53
CA LEU A 210 -17.27 -4.32 30.64
C LEU A 210 -17.87 -3.86 31.99
N GLU A 211 -18.04 -4.80 32.92
CA GLU A 211 -18.44 -4.50 34.30
C GLU A 211 -17.26 -3.88 35.07
N GLY A 212 -17.04 -2.58 34.90
CA GLY A 212 -16.05 -1.82 35.67
C GLY A 212 -14.59 -2.04 35.26
N PRO A 213 -13.62 -1.52 36.04
CA PRO A 213 -12.19 -1.75 35.79
C PRO A 213 -11.85 -3.25 35.91
N PRO A 214 -10.68 -3.70 35.43
CA PRO A 214 -10.22 -5.06 35.65
C PRO A 214 -10.39 -5.44 37.13
N ARG A 215 -11.09 -6.55 37.39
CA ARG A 215 -11.37 -7.01 38.76
C ARG A 215 -10.10 -7.31 39.56
N GLU A 216 -8.99 -7.58 38.87
CA GLU A 216 -7.69 -7.88 39.44
C GLU A 216 -6.55 -7.27 38.60
N PHE A 217 -5.51 -6.80 39.29
CA PHE A 217 -4.24 -6.42 38.68
C PHE A 217 -3.34 -7.67 38.54
N ILE A 218 -3.06 -8.09 37.30
CA ILE A 218 -2.26 -9.28 37.02
C ILE A 218 -0.90 -8.84 36.44
N TYR A 219 0.11 -8.76 37.31
CA TYR A 219 1.45 -8.33 36.91
C TYR A 219 2.08 -9.21 35.82
N ASP A 220 1.78 -10.50 35.79
CA ASP A 220 2.31 -11.46 34.80
C ASP A 220 1.83 -11.20 33.36
N ARG A 221 0.86 -10.30 33.16
CA ARG A 221 0.43 -9.84 31.82
C ARG A 221 1.12 -8.56 31.37
N LEU A 222 1.91 -7.93 32.22
CA LEU A 222 2.75 -6.81 31.84
C LEU A 222 4.07 -7.36 31.30
N ALA A 223 4.49 -6.90 30.13
CA ALA A 223 5.77 -7.26 29.55
C ALA A 223 6.91 -6.47 30.22
N HIS A 224 7.06 -6.68 31.53
CA HIS A 224 8.03 -6.05 32.41
C HIS A 224 8.78 -7.13 33.23
N PRO A 225 10.11 -7.07 33.37
CA PRO A 225 10.85 -8.01 34.21
C PRO A 225 10.38 -7.97 35.68
N PRO A 226 10.20 -9.12 36.37
CA PRO A 226 10.60 -10.47 35.95
C PRO A 226 9.53 -11.27 35.17
N ALA A 227 8.33 -10.72 34.91
CA ALA A 227 7.26 -11.45 34.22
C ALA A 227 7.66 -11.90 32.80
N THR A 228 8.51 -11.12 32.13
CA THR A 228 9.03 -11.44 30.79
C THR A 228 9.75 -12.79 30.72
N PHE A 229 10.50 -13.19 31.75
CA PHE A 229 11.15 -14.52 31.79
C PHE A 229 10.13 -15.67 31.87
N ARG A 230 9.01 -15.46 32.56
CA ARG A 230 7.91 -16.44 32.60
C ARG A 230 7.19 -16.47 31.27
N GLN A 231 6.89 -15.31 30.70
CA GLN A 231 6.24 -15.17 29.39
C GLN A 231 7.04 -15.86 28.28
N GLU A 232 8.36 -15.73 28.27
CA GLU A 232 9.24 -16.44 27.33
C GLU A 232 9.07 -17.96 27.41
N LYS A 233 9.11 -18.54 28.63
CA LYS A 233 8.85 -19.98 28.84
C LYS A 233 7.45 -20.38 28.43
N LEU A 234 6.45 -19.55 28.69
CA LEU A 234 5.07 -19.82 28.26
C LEU A 234 5.00 -19.95 26.74
N LYS A 235 5.69 -19.09 25.98
CA LYS A 235 5.69 -19.16 24.51
C LYS A 235 6.18 -20.52 24.00
N SER A 236 7.30 -21.01 24.53
CA SER A 236 7.91 -22.28 24.09
C SER A 236 7.18 -23.51 24.64
N ASP A 237 6.87 -23.52 25.94
CA ASP A 237 6.51 -24.74 26.66
C ASP A 237 4.99 -24.96 26.69
N VAL A 238 4.20 -23.90 26.47
CA VAL A 238 2.74 -23.94 26.54
C VAL A 238 2.09 -23.53 25.23
N ARG A 239 2.37 -22.31 24.75
CA ARG A 239 1.64 -21.71 23.63
C ARG A 239 1.94 -22.39 22.30
N LEU A 240 3.21 -22.64 21.98
CA LEU A 240 3.62 -23.31 20.74
C LEU A 240 3.05 -24.75 20.65
N PRO A 241 3.16 -25.62 21.68
CA PRO A 241 2.50 -26.93 21.66
C PRO A 241 0.98 -26.84 21.55
N ALA A 242 0.34 -25.91 22.26
CA ALA A 242 -1.12 -25.71 22.18
C ALA A 242 -1.56 -25.31 20.76
N ALA A 243 -0.79 -24.42 20.11
CA ALA A 243 -1.04 -24.03 18.72
C ALA A 243 -0.94 -25.22 17.77
N ARG A 244 0.15 -25.99 17.81
CA ARG A 244 0.32 -27.20 16.97
C ARG A 244 -0.80 -28.21 17.19
N LYS A 245 -1.17 -28.45 18.45
CA LYS A 245 -2.29 -29.33 18.79
C LYS A 245 -3.60 -28.85 18.16
N PHE A 246 -3.91 -27.56 18.28
CA PHE A 246 -5.11 -26.97 17.68
C PHE A 246 -5.11 -27.12 16.15
N VAL A 247 -3.97 -26.85 15.50
CA VAL A 247 -3.81 -26.99 14.03
C VAL A 247 -4.16 -28.41 13.56
N VAL A 248 -3.68 -29.43 14.28
CA VAL A 248 -3.96 -30.85 13.97
C VAL A 248 -5.42 -31.20 14.23
N GLU A 249 -5.97 -30.80 15.38
CA GLU A 249 -7.35 -31.12 15.77
C GLU A 249 -8.37 -30.52 14.81
N GLN A 250 -8.14 -29.28 14.35
CA GLN A 250 -8.99 -28.58 13.39
C GLN A 250 -8.63 -28.85 11.93
N ARG A 251 -7.56 -29.62 11.66
CA ARG A 251 -7.08 -29.96 10.31
C ARG A 251 -6.92 -28.73 9.42
N LEU A 252 -6.23 -27.70 9.92
CA LEU A 252 -6.15 -26.42 9.22
C LEU A 252 -5.33 -26.51 7.92
N ASN A 253 -4.36 -27.43 7.85
CA ASN A 253 -3.60 -27.69 6.62
C ASN A 253 -4.30 -28.74 5.75
N GLU A 254 -4.18 -28.61 4.42
CA GLU A 254 -4.91 -29.43 3.46
C GLU A 254 -3.98 -30.40 2.72
N ILE A 255 -4.38 -31.67 2.57
CA ILE A 255 -3.68 -32.65 1.74
C ILE A 255 -4.53 -32.97 0.51
N PHE A 256 -3.96 -32.74 -0.66
CA PHE A 256 -4.54 -33.13 -1.94
C PHE A 256 -3.88 -34.43 -2.42
N PRO A 257 -4.66 -35.48 -2.71
CA PRO A 257 -4.12 -36.77 -3.12
C PRO A 257 -3.47 -36.69 -4.50
N GLY A 258 -2.57 -37.62 -4.75
CA GLY A 258 -1.93 -37.86 -6.05
C GLY A 258 -1.36 -39.28 -6.09
N ASN A 259 -1.00 -39.75 -7.28
CA ASN A 259 -0.52 -41.12 -7.51
C ASN A 259 1.00 -41.24 -7.66
N GLU A 260 1.72 -40.12 -7.62
CA GLU A 260 3.18 -40.10 -7.71
C GLU A 260 3.86 -40.28 -6.33
N ASN A 261 5.08 -40.82 -6.34
CA ASN A 261 5.91 -41.05 -5.14
C ASN A 261 6.78 -39.83 -4.77
N VAL A 262 6.68 -38.73 -5.52
CA VAL A 262 7.22 -37.41 -5.14
C VAL A 262 6.09 -36.55 -4.57
N GLY A 263 6.41 -35.58 -3.72
CA GLY A 263 5.42 -34.69 -3.11
C GLY A 263 5.76 -33.21 -3.26
N ILE A 264 4.77 -32.35 -3.07
CA ILE A 264 4.95 -30.89 -3.02
C ILE A 264 4.39 -30.37 -1.70
N VAL A 265 5.18 -29.61 -0.96
CA VAL A 265 4.72 -28.81 0.18
C VAL A 265 4.65 -27.36 -0.30
N VAL A 266 3.51 -26.69 -0.14
CA VAL A 266 3.31 -25.34 -0.69
C VAL A 266 2.68 -24.42 0.34
N GLN A 267 3.19 -23.20 0.43
CA GLN A 267 2.50 -22.12 1.15
C GLN A 267 1.08 -21.94 0.56
N GLY A 268 0.05 -21.89 1.40
CA GLY A 268 -1.34 -21.91 0.94
C GLY A 268 -1.64 -20.83 -0.09
N GLY A 269 -1.18 -19.60 0.12
CA GLY A 269 -1.38 -18.47 -0.80
C GLY A 269 -0.79 -18.66 -2.20
N LEU A 270 0.14 -19.61 -2.39
CA LEU A 270 0.75 -19.96 -3.68
C LEU A 270 0.02 -21.08 -4.44
N TYR A 271 -0.94 -21.76 -3.80
CA TYR A 271 -1.61 -22.95 -4.32
C TYR A 271 -2.22 -22.76 -5.72
N ASN A 272 -2.92 -21.65 -5.97
CA ASN A 272 -3.57 -21.43 -7.26
C ASN A 272 -2.54 -21.27 -8.40
N THR A 273 -1.39 -20.65 -8.13
CA THR A 273 -0.30 -20.54 -9.10
C THR A 273 0.35 -21.90 -9.33
N LEU A 274 0.54 -22.71 -8.28
CA LEU A 274 1.00 -24.09 -8.40
C LEU A 274 0.06 -24.91 -9.30
N MET A 275 -1.24 -24.86 -9.07
CA MET A 275 -2.22 -25.61 -9.88
C MET A 275 -2.19 -25.16 -11.34
N ARG A 276 -1.99 -23.87 -11.61
CA ARG A 276 -1.76 -23.38 -12.97
C ARG A 276 -0.49 -23.97 -13.58
N ALA A 277 0.61 -24.02 -12.84
CA ALA A 277 1.86 -24.59 -13.31
C ALA A 277 1.71 -26.10 -13.59
N LEU A 278 1.16 -26.88 -12.66
CA LEU A 278 0.92 -28.31 -12.85
C LEU A 278 0.00 -28.61 -14.05
N LYS A 279 -1.03 -27.78 -14.27
CA LYS A 279 -1.88 -27.89 -15.47
C LYS A 279 -1.09 -27.64 -16.75
N THR A 280 -0.20 -26.65 -16.77
CA THR A 280 0.71 -26.38 -17.90
C THR A 280 1.63 -27.58 -18.16
N LEU A 281 2.10 -28.25 -17.10
CA LEU A 281 2.88 -29.49 -17.20
C LEU A 281 2.04 -30.71 -17.65
N GLY A 282 0.70 -30.62 -17.67
CA GLY A 282 -0.18 -31.76 -17.93
C GLY A 282 -0.30 -32.73 -16.74
N LEU A 283 0.07 -32.28 -15.53
CA LEU A 283 0.04 -33.05 -14.29
C LEU A 283 -1.14 -32.67 -13.39
N ALA A 284 -1.94 -31.70 -13.77
CA ALA A 284 -3.22 -31.40 -13.15
C ALA A 284 -4.30 -31.14 -14.21
N ASP A 285 -5.56 -31.41 -13.85
CA ASP A 285 -6.71 -31.14 -14.71
C ASP A 285 -7.29 -29.72 -14.50
N ALA A 286 -8.42 -29.43 -15.17
CA ALA A 286 -9.09 -28.14 -15.05
C ALA A 286 -9.88 -27.97 -13.75
N PHE A 287 -10.15 -29.05 -13.01
CA PHE A 287 -10.91 -29.08 -11.76
C PHE A 287 -10.03 -29.06 -10.52
N GLY A 288 -8.70 -29.12 -10.71
CA GLY A 288 -7.72 -29.03 -9.65
C GLY A 288 -7.24 -30.39 -9.12
N ALA A 289 -7.56 -31.50 -9.80
CA ALA A 289 -6.98 -32.80 -9.46
C ALA A 289 -5.54 -32.87 -9.96
N SER A 290 -4.59 -33.10 -9.06
CA SER A 290 -3.17 -33.23 -9.35
C SER A 290 -2.73 -34.70 -9.33
N ARG A 291 -1.81 -35.07 -10.21
CA ARG A 291 -1.09 -36.36 -10.16
C ARG A 291 -0.07 -36.39 -9.03
N ILE A 292 0.54 -35.25 -8.74
CA ILE A 292 1.52 -35.11 -7.64
C ILE A 292 0.75 -34.79 -6.36
N PRO A 293 0.91 -35.56 -5.27
CA PRO A 293 0.40 -35.23 -3.95
C PRO A 293 0.88 -33.86 -3.48
N ILE A 294 -0.04 -33.04 -2.94
CA ILE A 294 0.26 -31.68 -2.47
C ILE A 294 -0.15 -31.56 -0.99
N PHE A 295 0.74 -31.03 -0.17
CA PHE A 295 0.44 -30.58 1.18
C PHE A 295 0.43 -29.05 1.19
N ALA A 296 -0.77 -28.45 1.29
CA ALA A 296 -0.97 -27.02 1.32
C ALA A 296 -0.98 -26.53 2.77
N LEU A 297 0.00 -25.69 3.10
CA LEU A 297 0.19 -25.08 4.42
C LEU A 297 -0.64 -23.81 4.51
N ASN A 298 -1.85 -23.89 5.07
CA ASN A 298 -2.61 -22.70 5.45
C ASN A 298 -2.07 -22.09 6.75
N VAL A 299 -1.33 -22.87 7.54
CA VAL A 299 -0.56 -22.41 8.70
C VAL A 299 0.92 -22.56 8.38
N VAL A 300 1.58 -21.44 8.08
CA VAL A 300 3.00 -21.43 7.71
C VAL A 300 3.91 -21.21 8.91
N TYR A 301 3.35 -20.77 10.04
CA TYR A 301 4.03 -20.79 11.33
C TYR A 301 2.99 -20.83 12.48
N PRO A 302 3.09 -21.72 13.48
CA PRO A 302 4.11 -22.74 13.62
C PRO A 302 3.82 -23.90 12.66
N LEU A 303 4.87 -24.43 12.04
CA LEU A 303 4.76 -25.69 11.30
C LEU A 303 4.49 -26.85 12.27
N VAL A 304 3.77 -27.87 11.80
CA VAL A 304 3.44 -29.09 12.56
C VAL A 304 4.35 -30.24 12.11
N PRO A 305 5.35 -30.65 12.93
CA PRO A 305 6.31 -31.68 12.55
C PRO A 305 5.64 -33.01 12.17
N GLU A 306 4.59 -33.40 12.88
CA GLU A 306 3.92 -34.69 12.70
C GLU A 306 3.18 -34.78 11.36
N GLU A 307 2.51 -33.70 10.94
CA GLU A 307 1.85 -33.64 9.63
C GLU A 307 2.87 -33.68 8.48
N ILE A 308 3.95 -32.91 8.61
CA ILE A 308 5.03 -32.81 7.60
C ILE A 308 5.74 -34.16 7.45
N THR A 309 6.16 -34.76 8.57
CA THR A 309 6.86 -36.05 8.55
C THR A 309 5.95 -37.17 8.04
N ALA A 310 4.66 -37.18 8.42
CA ALA A 310 3.69 -38.14 7.90
C ALA A 310 3.48 -38.00 6.39
N PHE A 311 3.35 -36.77 5.86
CA PHE A 311 3.24 -36.54 4.42
C PHE A 311 4.49 -37.01 3.67
N CYS A 312 5.68 -36.73 4.21
CA CYS A 312 6.97 -37.05 3.58
C CYS A 312 7.38 -38.53 3.73
N ALA A 313 6.89 -39.26 4.73
CA ALA A 313 7.34 -40.63 5.05
C ALA A 313 7.24 -41.61 3.88
N SER A 314 6.22 -41.46 3.01
CA SER A 314 6.00 -42.33 1.85
C SER A 314 6.66 -41.81 0.55
N LYS A 315 7.37 -40.67 0.61
CA LYS A 315 7.87 -39.98 -0.58
C LYS A 315 9.35 -40.25 -0.81
N LYS A 316 9.72 -40.41 -2.09
CA LYS A 316 11.12 -40.45 -2.52
C LYS A 316 11.78 -39.06 -2.36
N ALA A 317 11.06 -38.02 -2.76
CA ALA A 317 11.51 -36.63 -2.69
C ALA A 317 10.33 -35.68 -2.56
N VAL A 318 10.57 -34.51 -1.95
CA VAL A 318 9.58 -33.46 -1.73
C VAL A 318 10.15 -32.12 -2.13
N LEU A 319 9.37 -31.32 -2.86
CA LEU A 319 9.68 -29.94 -3.20
C LEU A 319 8.90 -28.98 -2.30
N VAL A 320 9.60 -28.07 -1.62
CA VAL A 320 9.01 -26.97 -0.85
C VAL A 320 8.88 -25.74 -1.75
N LEU A 321 7.65 -25.29 -1.95
CA LEU A 321 7.32 -24.05 -2.64
C LEU A 321 7.15 -22.93 -1.61
N GLU A 322 8.26 -22.29 -1.29
CA GLU A 322 8.32 -21.09 -0.44
C GLU A 322 8.77 -19.88 -1.26
N GLU A 323 7.94 -18.85 -1.34
CA GLU A 323 8.25 -17.62 -2.08
C GLU A 323 9.09 -16.65 -1.25
N GLY A 324 10.15 -16.12 -1.83
CA GLY A 324 11.01 -15.10 -1.22
C GLY A 324 12.08 -15.63 -0.28
N GLN A 325 12.83 -14.72 0.33
CA GLN A 325 14.06 -15.00 1.06
C GLN A 325 13.98 -14.55 2.54
N PRO A 326 14.77 -15.16 3.44
CA PRO A 326 15.42 -16.49 3.34
C PRO A 326 14.39 -17.63 3.42
N GLU A 327 14.73 -18.85 3.02
CA GLU A 327 13.83 -20.02 3.01
C GLU A 327 13.50 -20.61 4.41
N PHE A 328 12.72 -19.88 5.21
CA PHE A 328 12.35 -20.21 6.59
C PHE A 328 11.63 -21.58 6.71
N ILE A 329 10.71 -21.88 5.81
CA ILE A 329 9.89 -23.09 5.83
C ILE A 329 10.74 -24.29 5.38
N GLU A 330 11.51 -24.12 4.31
CA GLU A 330 12.42 -25.17 3.83
C GLU A 330 13.44 -25.58 4.91
N GLN A 331 14.05 -24.60 5.58
CA GLN A 331 15.01 -24.84 6.67
C GLN A 331 14.39 -25.61 7.84
N GLU A 332 13.18 -25.23 8.26
CA GLU A 332 12.49 -25.90 9.38
C GLU A 332 12.02 -27.32 9.00
N ILE A 333 11.51 -27.51 7.77
CA ILE A 333 11.18 -28.85 7.25
C ILE A 333 12.42 -29.74 7.20
N ALA A 334 13.56 -29.23 6.72
CA ALA A 334 14.82 -29.99 6.69
C ALA A 334 15.19 -30.51 8.09
N MET A 335 15.04 -29.68 9.11
CA MET A 335 15.27 -30.05 10.50
C MET A 335 14.30 -31.15 10.97
N PHE A 336 13.00 -31.04 10.66
CA PHE A 336 12.00 -32.05 11.06
C PHE A 336 12.27 -33.40 10.41
N LEU A 337 12.50 -33.44 9.10
CA LEU A 337 12.79 -34.68 8.38
C LEU A 337 14.05 -35.35 8.93
N ARG A 338 15.10 -34.56 9.22
CA ARG A 338 16.34 -35.10 9.80
C ARG A 338 16.12 -35.67 11.21
N ARG A 339 15.37 -34.98 12.07
CA ARG A 339 15.09 -35.43 13.45
C ARG A 339 14.20 -36.67 13.51
N ALA A 340 13.26 -36.79 12.58
CA ALA A 340 12.36 -37.94 12.48
C ALA A 340 12.92 -39.07 11.59
N GLU A 341 14.16 -38.94 11.12
CA GLU A 341 14.84 -39.90 10.23
C GLU A 341 14.02 -40.25 8.96
N VAL A 342 13.27 -39.28 8.43
CA VAL A 342 12.51 -39.43 7.19
C VAL A 342 13.45 -39.34 6.00
N GLY A 343 13.52 -40.40 5.20
CA GLY A 343 14.46 -40.53 4.08
C GLY A 343 14.09 -39.76 2.79
N ALA A 344 13.00 -39.00 2.79
CA ALA A 344 12.60 -38.21 1.62
C ALA A 344 13.64 -37.11 1.34
N LYS A 345 14.13 -37.04 0.10
CA LYS A 345 15.02 -35.94 -0.31
C LYS A 345 14.25 -34.62 -0.33
N LEU A 346 14.81 -33.57 0.26
CA LEU A 346 14.22 -32.24 0.29
C LEU A 346 14.80 -31.37 -0.82
N HIS A 347 13.92 -30.74 -1.58
CA HIS A 347 14.23 -29.71 -2.56
C HIS A 347 13.41 -28.45 -2.27
N GLY A 348 13.87 -27.32 -2.78
CA GLY A 348 13.20 -26.03 -2.70
C GLY A 348 13.99 -24.99 -3.49
N LYS A 349 14.78 -24.15 -2.81
CA LYS A 349 15.62 -23.09 -3.44
C LYS A 349 16.76 -23.63 -4.33
N ASP A 350 17.08 -24.91 -4.26
CA ASP A 350 17.96 -25.54 -5.26
C ASP A 350 17.28 -25.67 -6.63
N CYS A 351 15.94 -25.78 -6.66
CA CYS A 351 15.13 -25.86 -7.87
C CYS A 351 14.49 -24.53 -8.26
N LEU A 352 14.22 -23.66 -7.28
CA LEU A 352 13.49 -22.39 -7.44
C LEU A 352 14.40 -21.19 -7.15
N HIS A 353 14.04 -20.00 -7.62
CA HIS A 353 14.84 -18.81 -7.31
C HIS A 353 14.62 -18.33 -5.86
N MET A 354 15.68 -17.73 -5.30
CA MET A 354 15.69 -17.20 -3.93
C MET A 354 14.81 -15.95 -3.79
N ALA A 355 14.99 -15.00 -4.70
CA ALA A 355 14.34 -13.69 -4.64
C ALA A 355 13.40 -13.46 -5.82
N GLY A 356 12.35 -12.68 -5.60
CA GLY A 356 11.33 -12.34 -6.59
C GLY A 356 10.07 -13.18 -6.48
N GLU A 357 9.02 -12.76 -7.19
CA GLU A 357 7.70 -13.38 -7.19
C GLU A 357 7.69 -14.77 -7.85
N TYR A 358 6.96 -15.72 -7.25
CA TYR A 358 6.73 -17.03 -7.83
C TYR A 358 5.57 -16.97 -8.84
N THR A 359 5.90 -16.46 -10.03
CA THR A 359 5.00 -16.50 -11.19
C THR A 359 4.79 -17.94 -11.69
N ALA A 360 3.78 -18.14 -12.55
CA ALA A 360 3.57 -19.43 -13.22
C ALA A 360 4.81 -19.86 -14.03
N GLU A 361 5.52 -18.93 -14.67
CA GLU A 361 6.76 -19.25 -15.41
C GLU A 361 7.86 -19.75 -14.45
N ALA A 362 8.07 -19.05 -13.34
CA ALA A 362 9.04 -19.45 -12.31
C ALA A 362 8.75 -20.85 -11.76
N MET A 363 7.48 -21.11 -11.39
CA MET A 363 7.08 -22.43 -10.89
C MET A 363 7.20 -23.53 -11.95
N VAL A 364 6.85 -23.26 -13.21
CA VAL A 364 7.01 -24.25 -14.30
C VAL A 364 8.48 -24.63 -14.47
N ARG A 365 9.41 -23.65 -14.43
CA ARG A 365 10.85 -23.93 -14.51
C ARG A 365 11.34 -24.77 -13.31
N GLY A 366 10.98 -24.39 -12.09
CA GLY A 366 11.38 -25.09 -10.88
C GLY A 366 10.82 -26.51 -10.78
N LEU A 367 9.51 -26.68 -11.06
CA LEU A 367 8.88 -28.00 -11.13
C LEU A 367 9.51 -28.88 -12.21
N SER A 368 9.78 -28.34 -13.40
CA SER A 368 10.43 -29.11 -14.47
C SER A 368 11.80 -29.63 -14.05
N LYS A 369 12.58 -28.80 -13.33
CA LYS A 369 13.90 -29.19 -12.80
C LYS A 369 13.79 -30.27 -11.74
N PHE A 370 12.89 -30.11 -10.76
CA PHE A 370 12.63 -31.11 -9.72
C PHE A 370 12.20 -32.46 -10.30
N LEU A 371 11.23 -32.44 -11.23
CA LEU A 371 10.69 -33.66 -11.82
C LEU A 371 11.70 -34.38 -12.71
N ALA A 372 12.52 -33.64 -13.48
CA ALA A 372 13.59 -34.24 -14.26
C ALA A 372 14.61 -35.01 -13.39
N GLN A 373 14.85 -34.55 -12.15
CA GLN A 373 15.77 -35.19 -11.21
C GLN A 373 15.13 -36.37 -10.48
N GLU A 374 13.91 -36.20 -9.96
CA GLU A 374 13.35 -37.14 -8.99
C GLU A 374 12.22 -38.02 -9.55
N ALA A 375 11.59 -37.64 -10.66
CA ALA A 375 10.50 -38.37 -11.31
C ALA A 375 10.62 -38.36 -12.86
N PRO A 376 11.74 -38.88 -13.44
CA PRO A 376 12.01 -38.80 -14.87
C PRO A 376 11.04 -39.61 -15.75
N HIS A 377 10.22 -40.49 -15.15
CA HIS A 377 9.15 -41.20 -15.85
C HIS A 377 7.96 -40.30 -16.22
N LEU A 378 7.87 -39.10 -15.63
CA LEU A 378 6.84 -38.12 -15.95
C LEU A 378 7.22 -37.31 -17.20
N ASP A 379 6.33 -37.30 -18.18
CA ASP A 379 6.50 -36.48 -19.38
C ASP A 379 6.31 -34.99 -19.06
N VAL A 380 7.43 -34.27 -19.01
CA VAL A 380 7.48 -32.80 -18.86
C VAL A 380 7.73 -32.07 -20.18
N SER A 381 7.60 -32.75 -21.34
CA SER A 381 7.84 -32.14 -22.66
C SER A 381 6.92 -30.93 -22.94
N ARG A 382 5.69 -30.96 -22.41
CA ARG A 382 4.75 -29.84 -22.47
C ARG A 382 5.29 -28.57 -21.81
N ALA A 383 6.00 -28.73 -20.68
CA ALA A 383 6.62 -27.62 -19.98
C ALA A 383 7.69 -26.95 -20.83
N LYS A 384 8.56 -27.78 -21.44
CA LYS A 384 9.61 -27.32 -22.33
C LYS A 384 9.04 -26.57 -23.54
N GLN A 385 8.06 -27.15 -24.23
CA GLN A 385 7.39 -26.49 -25.36
C GLN A 385 6.72 -25.17 -24.97
N TRP A 386 6.11 -25.11 -23.79
CA TRP A 386 5.49 -23.88 -23.28
C TRP A 386 6.54 -22.81 -22.98
N LEU A 387 7.64 -23.16 -22.32
CA LEU A 387 8.75 -22.25 -22.03
C LEU A 387 9.41 -21.72 -23.31
N GLU A 388 9.68 -22.59 -24.28
CA GLU A 388 10.21 -22.22 -25.60
C GLU A 388 9.27 -21.25 -26.33
N ARG A 389 7.95 -21.47 -26.23
CA ARG A 389 6.96 -20.54 -26.79
C ARG A 389 6.99 -19.18 -26.11
N VAL A 390 7.05 -19.15 -24.77
CA VAL A 390 7.11 -17.88 -24.00
C VAL A 390 8.37 -17.11 -24.36
N GLU A 391 9.52 -17.78 -24.42
CA GLU A 391 10.81 -17.19 -24.81
C GLU A 391 10.78 -16.69 -26.26
N GLY A 392 10.23 -17.47 -27.20
CA GLY A 392 10.08 -17.08 -28.60
C GLY A 392 9.17 -15.86 -28.78
N VAL A 393 8.07 -15.76 -28.03
CA VAL A 393 7.20 -14.58 -28.02
C VAL A 393 7.94 -13.36 -27.46
N ARG A 394 8.69 -13.53 -26.37
CA ARG A 394 9.48 -12.45 -25.76
C ARG A 394 10.57 -11.94 -26.71
N ALA A 395 11.28 -12.84 -27.38
CA ALA A 395 12.30 -12.50 -28.38
C ALA A 395 11.69 -11.72 -29.57
N LYS A 396 10.61 -12.25 -30.16
CA LYS A 396 9.89 -11.58 -31.26
C LYS A 396 9.33 -10.22 -30.84
N ALA A 397 8.81 -10.10 -29.62
CA ALA A 397 8.35 -8.81 -29.09
C ALA A 397 9.52 -7.81 -28.96
N SER A 398 10.69 -8.27 -28.50
CA SER A 398 11.89 -7.44 -28.40
C SER A 398 12.41 -6.97 -29.77
N GLU A 399 12.31 -7.80 -30.81
CA GLU A 399 12.67 -7.43 -32.18
C GLU A 399 11.69 -6.42 -32.78
N LEU A 400 10.38 -6.60 -32.56
CA LEU A 400 9.34 -5.76 -33.14
C LEU A 400 9.17 -4.40 -32.46
N LEU A 401 9.37 -4.33 -31.14
CA LEU A 401 8.95 -3.16 -30.34
C LEU A 401 10.07 -2.11 -30.16
N ALA A 402 11.26 -2.34 -30.71
CA ALA A 402 12.46 -1.52 -30.45
C ALA A 402 12.66 -1.27 -28.93
N ALA A 403 13.53 -0.32 -28.56
CA ALA A 403 13.59 0.14 -27.17
C ALA A 403 12.31 0.93 -26.84
N LEU A 404 11.29 0.25 -26.31
CA LEU A 404 10.10 0.93 -25.80
C LEU A 404 10.51 1.94 -24.71
N PRO A 405 9.97 3.16 -24.73
CA PRO A 405 10.24 4.12 -23.67
C PRO A 405 9.75 3.54 -22.33
N PRO A 406 10.58 3.61 -21.27
CA PRO A 406 10.15 3.17 -19.96
C PRO A 406 8.96 4.00 -19.49
N ARG A 407 8.06 3.37 -18.72
CA ARG A 407 6.89 4.03 -18.12
C ARG A 407 7.06 4.07 -16.59
N PRO A 408 7.98 4.89 -16.06
CA PRO A 408 8.12 5.03 -14.62
C PRO A 408 6.84 5.66 -14.03
N PRO A 409 6.56 5.44 -12.73
CA PRO A 409 5.51 6.15 -12.02
C PRO A 409 5.68 7.67 -12.17
N THR A 410 4.57 8.38 -12.43
CA THR A 410 4.58 9.83 -12.61
C THR A 410 3.40 10.49 -11.90
N PHE A 411 3.54 11.78 -11.60
CA PHE A 411 2.48 12.57 -10.98
C PHE A 411 1.23 12.63 -11.86
N CYS A 412 0.05 12.68 -11.24
CA CYS A 412 -1.21 12.88 -11.95
C CYS A 412 -1.23 14.20 -12.75
N ILE A 413 -2.16 14.29 -13.72
CA ILE A 413 -2.40 15.52 -14.48
C ILE A 413 -2.85 16.62 -13.52
N GLY A 414 -2.11 17.73 -13.51
CA GLY A 414 -2.35 18.85 -12.61
C GLY A 414 -2.05 18.54 -11.14
N CYS A 415 -1.16 17.60 -10.84
CA CYS A 415 -0.74 17.36 -9.45
C CYS A 415 -0.13 18.63 -8.81
N PRO A 416 -0.52 18.99 -7.58
CA PRO A 416 -0.05 20.18 -6.88
C PRO A 416 1.40 20.09 -6.39
N GLU A 417 2.07 18.94 -6.51
CA GLU A 417 3.48 18.79 -6.07
C GLU A 417 4.48 19.14 -7.19
N ARG A 418 4.09 18.97 -8.46
CA ARG A 418 4.92 19.34 -9.64
C ARG A 418 5.47 20.77 -9.56
N PRO A 419 4.67 21.80 -9.24
CA PRO A 419 5.16 23.18 -9.15
C PRO A 419 6.30 23.37 -8.15
N VAL A 420 6.30 22.63 -7.02
CA VAL A 420 7.33 22.74 -6.00
C VAL A 420 8.66 22.21 -6.54
N PHE A 421 8.64 21.09 -7.26
CA PHE A 421 9.85 20.56 -7.90
C PHE A 421 10.31 21.39 -9.09
N SER A 422 9.40 22.03 -9.82
CA SER A 422 9.75 23.07 -10.80
C SER A 422 10.51 24.21 -10.12
N ALA A 423 9.99 24.76 -9.02
CA ALA A 423 10.63 25.81 -8.25
C ALA A 423 12.01 25.39 -7.70
N MET A 424 12.12 24.19 -7.13
CA MET A 424 13.40 23.65 -6.66
C MET A 424 14.44 23.56 -7.79
N LYS A 425 14.02 23.13 -8.98
CA LYS A 425 14.89 23.04 -10.17
C LYS A 425 15.37 24.41 -10.65
N LEU A 426 14.51 25.43 -10.61
CA LEU A 426 14.87 26.81 -10.95
C LEU A 426 15.84 27.39 -9.92
N VAL A 427 15.53 27.27 -8.63
CA VAL A 427 16.39 27.80 -7.55
C VAL A 427 17.75 27.10 -7.54
N ALA A 428 17.83 25.83 -7.92
CA ALA A 428 19.11 25.12 -8.02
C ALA A 428 20.07 25.72 -9.05
N GLN A 429 19.60 26.52 -10.01
CA GLN A 429 20.47 27.27 -10.93
C GLN A 429 21.21 28.41 -10.20
N ASP A 430 20.58 28.99 -9.17
CA ASP A 430 21.14 30.11 -8.41
C ASP A 430 22.03 29.64 -7.25
N ILE A 431 21.61 28.60 -6.52
CA ILE A 431 22.27 28.19 -5.26
C ILE A 431 22.98 26.83 -5.36
N GLY A 432 22.90 26.17 -6.51
CA GLY A 432 23.34 24.79 -6.71
C GLY A 432 22.35 23.75 -6.15
N ARG A 433 22.63 22.47 -6.37
CA ARG A 433 21.82 21.36 -5.85
C ARG A 433 22.22 21.02 -4.40
N PRO A 434 21.30 21.08 -3.42
CA PRO A 434 21.57 20.57 -2.08
C PRO A 434 21.31 19.06 -2.01
N HIS A 435 21.64 18.45 -0.87
CA HIS A 435 21.13 17.13 -0.53
C HIS A 435 19.61 17.23 -0.29
N VAL A 436 18.83 16.35 -0.93
CA VAL A 436 17.38 16.26 -0.78
C VAL A 436 17.00 14.88 -0.24
N SER A 437 16.50 14.82 0.99
CA SER A 437 15.91 13.62 1.56
C SER A 437 14.42 13.59 1.23
N MET A 438 13.96 12.53 0.58
CA MET A 438 12.56 12.34 0.18
C MET A 438 11.86 11.39 1.15
N ASP A 439 10.56 11.56 1.31
CA ASP A 439 9.69 10.60 2.01
C ASP A 439 9.03 9.65 1.00
N VAL A 440 8.45 8.57 1.52
CA VAL A 440 7.52 7.74 0.75
C VAL A 440 6.22 8.52 0.52
N GLY A 441 5.82 8.70 -0.75
CA GLY A 441 4.61 9.42 -1.13
C GLY A 441 4.64 9.86 -2.59
N CYS A 442 3.66 10.67 -3.01
CA CYS A 442 3.61 11.18 -4.39
C CYS A 442 4.91 11.92 -4.79
N HIS A 443 5.52 12.64 -3.85
CA HIS A 443 6.74 13.39 -4.08
C HIS A 443 7.92 12.51 -4.47
N ALA A 444 7.94 11.22 -4.08
CA ALA A 444 8.97 10.27 -4.52
C ALA A 444 9.04 10.14 -6.06
N PHE A 445 7.95 10.43 -6.77
CA PHE A 445 7.95 10.43 -8.24
C PHE A 445 8.81 11.55 -8.85
N ALA A 446 9.19 12.57 -8.06
CA ALA A 446 10.15 13.59 -8.50
C ALA A 446 11.58 13.04 -8.66
N SER A 447 11.88 11.83 -8.19
CA SER A 447 13.16 11.16 -8.47
C SER A 447 13.32 10.77 -9.93
N PHE A 448 12.22 10.62 -10.66
CA PHE A 448 12.26 10.40 -12.11
C PHE A 448 12.39 11.72 -12.87
N GLU A 449 12.72 11.60 -14.15
CA GLU A 449 12.73 12.74 -15.07
C GLU A 449 11.32 13.35 -15.20
N PRO A 450 11.22 14.68 -15.38
CA PRO A 450 12.33 15.61 -15.63
C PRO A 450 12.87 16.29 -14.36
N PHE A 451 12.41 15.91 -13.16
CA PHE A 451 12.78 16.59 -11.93
C PHE A 451 14.11 16.08 -11.36
N SER A 452 14.32 14.76 -11.39
CA SER A 452 15.55 14.10 -10.92
C SER A 452 15.99 14.56 -9.52
N GLN A 453 15.04 14.60 -8.59
CA GLN A 453 15.22 15.05 -7.20
C GLN A 453 15.29 13.88 -6.23
N GLY A 454 16.07 14.04 -5.16
CA GLY A 454 16.19 13.07 -4.10
C GLY A 454 17.55 12.36 -4.07
N ASN A 455 18.07 12.20 -2.87
CA ASN A 455 19.32 11.53 -2.54
C ASN A 455 19.09 10.33 -1.61
N THR A 456 18.03 10.37 -0.81
CA THR A 456 17.62 9.30 0.11
C THR A 456 16.09 9.19 0.17
N LEU A 457 15.59 7.99 0.44
CA LEU A 457 14.18 7.68 0.67
C LEU A 457 14.12 6.51 1.67
N LEU A 458 13.83 6.81 2.95
CA LEU A 458 14.02 5.86 4.06
C LEU A 458 12.72 5.42 4.76
N GLY A 459 11.56 5.88 4.31
CA GLY A 459 10.28 5.49 4.90
C GLY A 459 9.24 6.59 4.83
N TYR A 460 8.16 6.41 5.57
CA TYR A 460 7.07 7.37 5.69
C TYR A 460 7.22 8.21 6.97
N GLY A 461 7.21 9.53 6.84
CA GLY A 461 7.52 10.44 7.93
C GLY A 461 8.99 10.46 8.33
N MET A 462 9.93 10.05 7.48
CA MET A 462 11.35 9.87 7.82
C MET A 462 12.30 10.83 7.08
N SER A 463 11.81 11.61 6.10
CA SER A 463 12.67 12.45 5.26
C SER A 463 13.52 13.47 6.05
N LEU A 464 12.96 14.17 7.04
CA LEU A 464 13.74 15.11 7.87
C LEU A 464 14.72 14.40 8.81
N ALA A 465 14.34 13.24 9.34
CA ALA A 465 15.22 12.42 10.17
C ALA A 465 16.42 11.90 9.35
N SER A 466 16.17 11.46 8.11
CA SER A 466 17.20 11.06 7.14
C SER A 466 18.22 12.17 6.87
N ALA A 467 17.75 13.42 6.74
CA ALA A 467 18.61 14.58 6.53
C ALA A 467 19.51 14.93 7.74
N ALA A 468 19.17 14.46 8.95
CA ALA A 468 19.88 14.82 10.17
C ALA A 468 21.35 14.35 10.16
N GLY A 469 21.65 13.22 9.53
CA GLY A 469 23.03 12.73 9.37
C GLY A 469 23.86 13.56 8.38
N VAL A 470 23.21 14.24 7.43
CA VAL A 470 23.88 15.03 6.39
C VAL A 470 24.20 16.44 6.87
N ALA A 471 23.32 17.03 7.70
CA ALA A 471 23.44 18.43 8.11
C ALA A 471 24.82 18.80 8.70
N PRO A 472 25.45 17.99 9.59
CA PRO A 472 26.76 18.33 10.17
C PRO A 472 27.93 18.27 9.18
N MET A 473 27.77 17.52 8.08
CA MET A 473 28.83 17.24 7.11
C MET A 473 28.69 18.05 5.82
N SER A 474 27.64 18.87 5.71
CA SER A 474 27.30 19.61 4.50
C SER A 474 27.54 21.11 4.68
N ALA A 475 28.19 21.74 3.70
CA ALA A 475 28.34 23.20 3.65
C ALA A 475 27.00 23.93 3.39
N ARG A 476 25.98 23.20 2.92
CA ARG A 476 24.63 23.73 2.63
C ARG A 476 23.60 23.01 3.48
N ARG A 477 22.53 23.73 3.84
CA ARG A 477 21.36 23.14 4.51
C ARG A 477 20.83 21.96 3.68
N PRO A 478 20.65 20.76 4.26
CA PRO A 478 19.93 19.71 3.58
C PRO A 478 18.44 20.07 3.51
N VAL A 479 17.78 19.54 2.50
CA VAL A 479 16.35 19.72 2.25
C VAL A 479 15.66 18.39 2.50
N ALA A 480 14.54 18.42 3.21
CA ALA A 480 13.63 17.30 3.37
C ALA A 480 12.31 17.63 2.69
N VAL A 481 11.74 16.66 1.99
CA VAL A 481 10.39 16.76 1.41
C VAL A 481 9.52 15.70 2.04
N MET A 482 8.38 16.11 2.58
CA MET A 482 7.46 15.28 3.36
C MET A 482 6.02 15.56 2.93
N GLY A 483 5.17 14.55 2.88
CA GLY A 483 3.72 14.76 2.73
C GLY A 483 3.06 15.10 4.07
N ASP A 484 1.91 15.75 4.06
CA ASP A 484 1.08 15.95 5.25
C ASP A 484 0.71 14.63 5.98
N GLY A 485 0.45 13.55 5.24
CA GLY A 485 0.25 12.24 5.85
C GLY A 485 1.50 11.69 6.53
N GLY A 486 2.69 11.87 5.94
CA GLY A 486 3.96 11.47 6.56
C GLY A 486 4.26 12.28 7.82
N PHE A 487 3.86 13.56 7.82
CA PHE A 487 3.95 14.43 8.98
C PHE A 487 3.11 13.91 10.17
N TRP A 488 1.86 13.51 9.93
CA TRP A 488 0.98 12.99 10.98
C TRP A 488 1.28 11.54 11.39
N HIS A 489 1.86 10.75 10.49
CA HIS A 489 2.21 9.36 10.77
C HIS A 489 3.40 9.26 11.74
N ASN A 490 4.56 9.81 11.38
CA ASN A 490 5.75 9.77 12.25
C ASN A 490 6.62 11.05 12.18
N GLY A 491 6.48 11.85 11.11
CA GLY A 491 7.39 12.97 10.81
C GLY A 491 7.41 14.08 11.86
N LEU A 492 6.33 14.26 12.61
CA LEU A 492 6.29 15.18 13.74
C LEU A 492 7.34 14.82 14.81
N LEU A 493 7.41 13.55 15.19
CA LEU A 493 8.29 13.06 16.26
C LEU A 493 9.69 12.77 15.74
N SER A 494 9.81 11.91 14.73
CA SER A 494 11.10 11.47 14.19
C SER A 494 11.88 12.60 13.52
N GLY A 495 11.16 13.52 12.85
CA GLY A 495 11.72 14.63 12.10
C GLY A 495 11.77 15.92 12.89
N VAL A 496 10.60 16.55 13.10
CA VAL A 496 10.52 17.92 13.62
C VAL A 496 10.99 18.02 15.07
N ALA A 497 10.44 17.20 15.98
CA ALA A 497 10.81 17.23 17.38
C ALA A 497 12.30 16.89 17.59
N SER A 498 12.80 15.85 16.91
CA SER A 498 14.22 15.48 16.93
C SER A 498 15.13 16.60 16.40
N ASN A 499 14.76 17.26 15.31
CA ASN A 499 15.53 18.37 14.75
C ASN A 499 15.58 19.57 15.70
N LEU A 500 14.45 19.94 16.31
CA LEU A 500 14.36 21.03 17.28
C LEU A 500 15.18 20.75 18.54
N LEU A 501 15.10 19.53 19.07
CA LEU A 501 15.92 19.08 20.20
C LEU A 501 17.41 19.27 19.92
N ASN A 502 17.84 18.89 18.71
CA ASN A 502 19.24 18.96 18.28
C ASN A 502 19.64 20.31 17.67
N ARG A 503 18.75 21.31 17.67
CA ARG A 503 18.98 22.64 17.07
C ARG A 503 19.45 22.55 15.60
N GLY A 504 18.88 21.60 14.85
CA GLY A 504 19.24 21.34 13.46
C GLY A 504 18.97 22.53 12.54
N ASP A 505 19.73 22.61 11.44
CA ASP A 505 19.61 23.66 10.43
C ASP A 505 19.37 23.03 9.05
N GLY A 506 18.11 22.80 8.73
CA GLY A 506 17.66 22.22 7.46
C GLY A 506 16.39 22.90 6.97
N VAL A 507 16.00 22.60 5.72
CA VAL A 507 14.74 23.04 5.13
C VAL A 507 13.78 21.86 5.02
N LEU A 508 12.58 21.98 5.56
CA LEU A 508 11.51 20.99 5.43
C LEU A 508 10.40 21.57 4.55
N PHE A 509 10.14 20.92 3.41
CA PHE A 509 8.89 21.08 2.66
C PHE A 509 7.85 20.10 3.17
N ILE A 510 6.69 20.61 3.56
CA ILE A 510 5.50 19.80 3.83
C ILE A 510 4.52 20.01 2.68
N MET A 511 4.36 18.99 1.85
CA MET A 511 3.37 18.94 0.76
C MET A 511 1.99 18.71 1.37
N LYS A 512 1.26 19.80 1.61
CA LYS A 512 -0.08 19.78 2.19
C LYS A 512 -1.12 19.73 1.07
N ASN A 513 -1.55 18.51 0.74
CA ASN A 513 -2.55 18.28 -0.29
C ASN A 513 -3.92 17.87 0.28
N GLY A 514 -4.00 17.69 1.60
CA GLY A 514 -5.20 17.40 2.37
C GLY A 514 -5.49 15.92 2.55
N TYR A 515 -4.66 15.01 2.03
CA TYR A 515 -4.96 13.57 2.02
C TYR A 515 -3.69 12.73 2.00
N ALA A 516 -3.75 11.49 2.51
CA ALA A 516 -2.77 10.46 2.15
C ALA A 516 -3.03 10.01 0.70
N SER A 517 -2.59 10.83 -0.25
CA SER A 517 -3.00 10.73 -1.65
C SER A 517 -2.49 9.46 -2.34
N ALA A 518 -1.26 9.04 -2.07
CA ALA A 518 -0.64 7.87 -2.70
C ALA A 518 -1.30 6.54 -2.28
N THR A 519 -1.99 6.51 -1.15
CA THR A 519 -2.57 5.30 -0.53
C THR A 519 -4.08 5.18 -0.72
N GLY A 520 -4.65 5.95 -1.65
CA GLY A 520 -6.10 5.94 -1.93
C GLY A 520 -6.88 7.10 -1.31
N THR A 521 -6.21 8.24 -1.07
CA THR A 521 -6.84 9.52 -0.64
C THR A 521 -7.53 9.44 0.72
N GLN A 522 -6.84 8.83 1.68
CA GLN A 522 -7.32 8.68 3.06
C GLN A 522 -7.36 10.05 3.75
N GLU A 523 -8.35 10.23 4.63
CA GLU A 523 -8.46 11.43 5.45
C GLU A 523 -7.39 11.46 6.54
N LEU A 524 -6.95 12.67 6.88
CA LEU A 524 -5.90 13.00 7.83
C LEU A 524 -6.41 14.09 8.77
N LEU A 525 -5.67 14.35 9.85
CA LEU A 525 -5.93 15.54 10.69
C LEU A 525 -5.88 16.86 9.89
N SER A 526 -5.10 16.90 8.80
CA SER A 526 -5.02 18.05 7.90
C SER A 526 -5.95 17.96 6.70
N SER A 527 -6.90 17.02 6.70
CA SER A 527 -7.95 17.00 5.68
C SER A 527 -8.90 18.17 5.87
N PRO A 528 -9.32 18.84 4.77
CA PRO A 528 -10.28 19.92 4.87
C PRO A 528 -11.60 19.43 5.47
N PRO A 529 -12.20 20.18 6.41
CA PRO A 529 -13.52 19.89 6.95
C PRO A 529 -14.58 19.67 5.85
N GLU A 530 -15.56 18.81 6.10
CA GLU A 530 -16.57 18.44 5.11
C GLU A 530 -17.40 19.64 4.60
N ASP A 531 -17.73 20.56 5.50
CA ASP A 531 -18.42 21.81 5.18
C ASP A 531 -17.56 22.74 4.29
N ALA A 532 -16.23 22.74 4.47
CA ALA A 532 -15.32 23.46 3.60
C ALA A 532 -15.20 22.79 2.22
N ARG A 533 -15.12 21.44 2.17
CA ARG A 533 -15.07 20.67 0.91
C ARG A 533 -16.32 20.85 0.06
N SER A 534 -17.49 20.86 0.70
CA SER A 534 -18.79 21.03 0.02
C SER A 534 -18.97 22.46 -0.51
N ARG A 535 -18.54 23.47 0.26
CA ARG A 535 -18.61 24.89 -0.13
C ARG A 535 -17.58 25.33 -1.16
N SER A 536 -16.50 24.55 -1.39
CA SER A 536 -15.38 25.02 -2.19
C SER A 536 -15.70 25.26 -3.68
N LEU A 537 -16.89 24.88 -4.20
CA LEU A 537 -17.35 25.10 -5.59
C LEU A 537 -16.28 24.79 -6.65
N GLY A 538 -15.36 23.86 -6.36
CA GLY A 538 -14.26 23.51 -7.25
C GLY A 538 -12.95 24.27 -7.07
N GLN A 539 -12.82 25.10 -6.04
CA GLN A 539 -11.56 25.65 -5.55
C GLN A 539 -10.89 24.67 -4.56
N SER A 540 -9.58 24.87 -4.35
CA SER A 540 -8.81 24.11 -3.36
C SER A 540 -9.43 24.28 -1.98
N ALA A 541 -9.77 23.19 -1.29
CA ALA A 541 -10.24 23.22 0.10
C ALA A 541 -9.08 23.12 1.12
N ALA A 542 -7.86 22.81 0.67
CA ALA A 542 -6.69 22.58 1.54
C ALA A 542 -6.39 23.75 2.50
N HIS A 543 -6.68 24.98 2.09
CA HIS A 543 -6.46 26.20 2.88
C HIS A 543 -7.34 26.32 4.12
N ALA A 544 -8.47 25.59 4.17
CA ALA A 544 -9.41 25.67 5.27
C ALA A 544 -8.88 25.03 6.56
N ASP A 545 -7.97 24.07 6.45
CA ASP A 545 -7.25 23.50 7.60
C ASP A 545 -5.97 24.30 7.87
N ARG A 546 -5.61 24.51 9.15
CA ARG A 546 -4.34 25.16 9.57
C ARG A 546 -3.64 24.38 10.69
N THR A 547 -3.96 23.10 10.84
CA THR A 547 -3.57 22.29 11.99
C THR A 547 -2.06 22.02 11.99
N ILE A 548 -1.46 21.76 10.81
CA ILE A 548 -0.01 21.58 10.66
C ILE A 548 0.73 22.85 11.09
N GLU A 549 0.34 24.01 10.56
CA GLU A 549 0.99 25.28 10.89
C GLU A 549 0.89 25.63 12.36
N SER A 550 -0.28 25.40 12.97
CA SER A 550 -0.52 25.66 14.39
C SER A 550 0.32 24.73 15.27
N THR A 551 0.43 23.45 14.89
CA THR A 551 1.26 22.45 15.58
C THR A 551 2.73 22.82 15.53
N LEU A 552 3.26 23.17 14.35
CA LEU A 552 4.66 23.58 14.17
C LEU A 552 5.01 24.83 15.00
N LYS A 553 4.10 25.82 15.02
CA LYS A 553 4.26 27.00 15.89
C LYS A 553 4.28 26.62 17.37
N GLY A 554 3.37 25.74 17.80
CA GLY A 554 3.30 25.25 19.17
C GLY A 554 4.57 24.51 19.61
N LEU A 555 5.20 23.76 18.71
CA LEU A 555 6.50 23.10 18.95
C LEU A 555 7.70 24.07 18.96
N GLY A 556 7.52 25.33 18.56
CA GLY A 556 8.58 26.34 18.58
C GLY A 556 9.34 26.52 17.26
N VAL A 557 8.78 26.09 16.12
CA VAL A 557 9.34 26.40 14.79
C VAL A 557 9.27 27.90 14.55
N LYS A 558 10.43 28.57 14.48
CA LYS A 558 10.53 30.04 14.35
C LYS A 558 10.41 30.53 12.91
N TRP A 559 10.86 29.73 11.94
CA TRP A 559 10.79 30.06 10.53
C TRP A 559 9.78 29.14 9.84
N LEU A 560 8.61 29.70 9.55
CA LEU A 560 7.50 29.01 8.92
C LEU A 560 6.91 29.90 7.82
N ARG A 561 6.73 29.34 6.62
CA ARG A 561 6.03 29.99 5.50
C ARG A 561 5.00 29.02 4.93
N THR A 562 3.79 29.51 4.67
CA THR A 562 2.81 28.80 3.84
C THR A 562 2.85 29.42 2.45
N VAL A 563 2.90 28.61 1.41
CA VAL A 563 2.87 29.05 0.01
C VAL A 563 1.82 28.26 -0.77
N ASP A 564 1.21 28.88 -1.78
CA ASP A 564 0.39 28.16 -2.76
C ASP A 564 1.32 27.49 -3.78
N ASN A 565 1.20 26.17 -3.90
CA ASN A 565 2.07 25.40 -4.77
C ASN A 565 2.04 25.89 -6.21
N TYR A 566 0.86 26.23 -6.75
CA TYR A 566 0.76 26.60 -8.16
C TYR A 566 1.47 27.91 -8.48
N LYS A 567 1.78 28.74 -7.50
CA LYS A 567 2.56 29.97 -7.66
C LYS A 567 4.05 29.70 -7.58
N VAL A 568 4.60 29.13 -8.66
CA VAL A 568 6.00 28.66 -8.75
C VAL A 568 7.01 29.73 -8.30
N GLY A 569 6.79 31.00 -8.68
CA GLY A 569 7.65 32.11 -8.27
C GLY A 569 7.65 32.38 -6.75
N GLU A 570 6.50 32.29 -6.09
CA GLU A 570 6.40 32.44 -4.63
C GLU A 570 7.08 31.27 -3.91
N VAL A 571 6.90 30.04 -4.40
CA VAL A 571 7.58 28.85 -3.88
C VAL A 571 9.10 28.98 -4.05
N ALA A 572 9.58 29.38 -5.23
CA ALA A 572 10.99 29.58 -5.51
C ALA A 572 11.61 30.64 -4.59
N LYS A 573 10.91 31.77 -4.39
CA LYS A 573 11.33 32.82 -3.47
C LYS A 573 11.45 32.32 -2.03
N ALA A 574 10.40 31.67 -1.51
CA ALA A 574 10.39 31.14 -0.15
C ALA A 574 11.48 30.08 0.06
N TYR A 575 11.71 29.22 -0.94
CA TYR A 575 12.77 28.22 -0.91
C TYR A 575 14.17 28.85 -0.90
N LYS A 576 14.42 29.81 -1.79
CA LYS A 576 15.69 30.54 -1.84
C LYS A 576 15.96 31.26 -0.53
N GLU A 577 14.95 31.94 0.03
CA GLU A 577 15.03 32.56 1.36
C GLU A 577 15.34 31.54 2.47
N ALA A 578 14.70 30.37 2.49
CA ALA A 578 14.99 29.33 3.47
C ALA A 578 16.46 28.89 3.41
N MET A 579 16.96 28.67 2.20
CA MET A 579 18.32 28.20 1.95
C MET A 579 19.39 29.24 2.28
N THR A 580 19.12 30.53 2.06
CA THR A 580 20.11 31.62 2.25
C THR A 580 19.91 32.44 3.51
N SER A 581 18.80 32.24 4.24
CA SER A 581 18.48 33.03 5.43
C SER A 581 19.61 33.03 6.46
N PRO A 582 19.92 34.17 7.10
CA PRO A 582 20.87 34.23 8.18
C PRO A 582 20.31 33.54 9.43
N GLY A 583 21.17 32.87 10.19
CA GLY A 583 20.81 32.21 11.45
C GLY A 583 20.37 30.75 11.30
N LYS A 584 20.89 29.91 12.20
CA LYS A 584 20.61 28.47 12.26
C LYS A 584 19.18 28.19 12.74
N GLY A 585 18.68 27.01 12.40
CA GLY A 585 17.42 26.47 12.91
C GLY A 585 16.50 26.04 11.78
N LEU A 586 15.66 25.03 12.04
CA LEU A 586 14.71 24.47 11.08
C LEU A 586 13.89 25.53 10.34
N LYS A 587 13.90 25.46 9.02
CA LYS A 587 13.07 26.29 8.13
C LYS A 587 11.97 25.41 7.55
N VAL A 588 10.72 25.72 7.83
CA VAL A 588 9.58 24.93 7.31
C VAL A 588 8.79 25.72 6.27
N ILE A 589 8.56 25.09 5.13
CA ILE A 589 7.69 25.57 4.06
C ILE A 589 6.51 24.61 3.97
N VAL A 590 5.32 25.09 4.33
CA VAL A 590 4.07 24.37 4.09
C VAL A 590 3.59 24.74 2.70
N ALA A 591 3.74 23.79 1.78
CA ALA A 591 3.46 23.91 0.37
C ALA A 591 2.04 23.39 0.12
N GLU A 592 1.08 24.32 0.00
CA GLU A 592 -0.35 24.01 -0.04
C GLU A 592 -0.89 23.87 -1.46
N GLY A 593 -1.61 22.78 -1.71
CA GLY A 593 -2.38 22.62 -2.94
C GLY A 593 -3.17 21.32 -2.89
N GLU A 594 -4.49 21.42 -2.96
CA GLU A 594 -5.35 20.25 -2.86
C GLU A 594 -5.06 19.18 -3.94
N CYS A 595 -5.10 17.90 -3.54
CA CYS A 595 -5.00 16.77 -4.45
C CYS A 595 -5.97 16.93 -5.63
N GLN A 596 -5.41 16.98 -6.85
CA GLN A 596 -6.20 17.24 -8.04
C GLN A 596 -7.17 16.09 -8.37
N LEU A 597 -6.88 14.86 -7.96
CA LEU A 597 -7.82 13.74 -8.12
C LEU A 597 -9.09 13.97 -7.29
N GLU A 598 -8.95 14.32 -6.01
CA GLU A 598 -10.10 14.60 -5.14
C GLU A 598 -10.87 15.83 -5.60
N ARG A 599 -10.16 16.89 -5.97
CA ARG A 599 -10.80 18.08 -6.53
C ARG A 599 -11.61 17.75 -7.80
N GLN A 600 -11.06 16.95 -8.71
CA GLN A 600 -11.76 16.53 -9.93
C GLN A 600 -12.93 15.57 -9.65
N ARG A 601 -12.83 14.72 -8.62
CA ARG A 601 -13.93 13.85 -8.17
C ARG A 601 -15.13 14.65 -7.68
N ARG A 602 -14.92 15.81 -7.04
CA ARG A 602 -16.00 16.75 -6.67
C ARG A 602 -16.49 17.59 -7.85
N LEU A 603 -15.57 18.09 -8.68
CA LEU A 603 -15.89 18.98 -9.80
C LEU A 603 -16.70 18.32 -10.91
N ARG A 604 -16.32 17.11 -11.34
CA ARG A 604 -16.93 16.47 -12.52
C ARG A 604 -18.44 16.24 -12.37
N PRO A 605 -18.96 15.67 -11.26
CA PRO A 605 -20.40 15.52 -11.06
C PRO A 605 -21.12 16.86 -10.97
N ALA A 606 -20.54 17.84 -10.25
CA ALA A 606 -21.13 19.17 -10.12
C ALA A 606 -21.28 19.87 -11.48
N VAL A 607 -20.24 19.80 -12.32
CA VAL A 607 -20.24 20.33 -13.69
C VAL A 607 -21.24 19.57 -14.57
N ALA A 608 -21.30 18.25 -14.49
CA ALA A 608 -22.28 17.46 -15.25
C ALA A 608 -23.73 17.82 -14.88
N ASN A 609 -24.01 18.04 -13.59
CA ASN A 609 -25.32 18.49 -13.11
C ASN A 609 -25.65 19.91 -13.59
N GLN A 610 -24.68 20.82 -13.61
CA GLN A 610 -24.86 22.16 -14.17
C GLN A 610 -25.15 22.13 -15.68
N LEU A 611 -24.38 21.33 -16.42
CA LEU A 611 -24.53 21.19 -17.87
C LEU A 611 -25.89 20.60 -18.25
N SER A 612 -26.33 19.54 -17.55
CA SER A 612 -27.65 18.92 -17.76
C SER A 612 -28.80 19.86 -17.38
N ALA A 613 -28.61 20.73 -16.40
CA ALA A 613 -29.55 21.79 -16.05
C ALA A 613 -29.49 23.02 -17.00
N GLY A 614 -28.75 22.95 -18.10
CA GLY A 614 -28.64 24.06 -19.07
C GLY A 614 -27.87 25.28 -18.56
N LYS A 615 -27.15 25.17 -17.42
CA LYS A 615 -26.43 26.28 -16.82
C LYS A 615 -25.13 26.56 -17.57
N ARG A 616 -24.81 27.85 -17.74
CA ARG A 616 -23.54 28.32 -18.34
C ARG A 616 -22.37 27.80 -17.52
N THR A 617 -21.45 27.09 -18.17
CA THR A 617 -20.26 26.52 -17.54
C THR A 617 -19.00 26.91 -18.31
N VAL A 618 -17.93 27.26 -17.60
CA VAL A 618 -16.64 27.66 -18.21
C VAL A 618 -15.58 26.64 -17.85
N ARG A 619 -14.90 26.09 -18.86
CA ARG A 619 -13.75 25.21 -18.68
C ARG A 619 -12.50 25.90 -19.17
N VAL A 620 -11.50 26.03 -18.29
CA VAL A 620 -10.18 26.58 -18.65
C VAL A 620 -9.32 25.48 -19.27
N LYS A 621 -8.70 25.77 -20.42
CA LYS A 621 -7.65 24.95 -21.05
C LYS A 621 -6.48 25.86 -21.38
N TYR A 622 -5.27 25.33 -21.26
CA TYR A 622 -4.06 26.02 -21.73
C TYR A 622 -3.64 25.43 -23.07
N GLY A 623 -3.03 26.26 -23.91
CA GLY A 623 -2.48 25.85 -25.20
C GLY A 623 -1.11 26.47 -25.42
N VAL A 624 -0.46 26.00 -26.48
CA VAL A 624 0.79 26.55 -27.01
C VAL A 624 0.49 27.02 -28.42
N ASP A 625 0.80 28.28 -28.69
CA ASP A 625 0.81 28.87 -30.02
C ASP A 625 2.04 28.36 -30.78
N GLU A 626 1.78 27.69 -31.90
CA GLU A 626 2.78 27.04 -32.74
C GLU A 626 3.65 28.05 -33.50
N ASP A 627 3.09 29.22 -33.83
CA ASP A 627 3.82 30.28 -34.54
C ASP A 627 4.89 30.91 -33.64
N THR A 628 4.58 31.03 -32.35
CA THR A 628 5.47 31.62 -31.34
C THR A 628 6.37 30.58 -30.66
N CYS A 629 6.05 29.29 -30.76
CA CYS A 629 6.82 28.23 -30.10
C CYS A 629 8.24 28.14 -30.69
N THR A 630 9.27 28.15 -29.84
CA THR A 630 10.68 28.02 -30.26
C THR A 630 11.09 26.59 -30.60
N GLY A 631 10.36 25.58 -30.12
CA GLY A 631 10.72 24.16 -30.28
C GLY A 631 11.81 23.66 -29.32
N ASP A 632 12.24 24.47 -28.33
CA ASP A 632 13.30 24.06 -27.40
C ASP A 632 12.83 23.06 -26.31
N HIS A 633 11.52 22.95 -26.08
CA HIS A 633 10.85 22.06 -25.11
C HIS A 633 11.26 22.23 -23.64
N SER A 634 11.81 23.38 -23.26
CA SER A 634 12.16 23.70 -21.87
C SER A 634 10.93 23.68 -20.96
N CYS A 635 9.77 24.08 -21.50
CA CYS A 635 8.50 24.02 -20.79
C CYS A 635 8.12 22.59 -20.36
N ILE A 636 8.43 21.58 -21.18
CA ILE A 636 8.23 20.16 -20.84
C ILE A 636 9.22 19.75 -19.76
N ARG A 637 10.51 20.12 -19.90
CA ARG A 637 11.56 19.78 -18.92
C ARG A 637 11.40 20.45 -17.56
N VAL A 638 10.67 21.56 -17.47
CA VAL A 638 10.39 22.24 -16.19
C VAL A 638 9.06 21.77 -15.59
N SER A 639 8.04 21.52 -16.41
CA SER A 639 6.68 21.16 -15.94
C SER A 639 6.47 19.66 -15.71
N GLY A 640 7.04 18.84 -16.61
CA GLY A 640 6.81 17.40 -16.69
C GLY A 640 5.37 16.98 -16.98
N CYS A 641 4.47 17.91 -17.32
CA CYS A 641 3.03 17.65 -17.40
C CYS A 641 2.71 16.62 -18.50
N PRO A 642 1.94 15.54 -18.24
CA PRO A 642 1.68 14.51 -19.24
C PRO A 642 0.84 15.01 -20.41
N THR A 643 0.09 16.10 -20.21
CA THR A 643 -0.72 16.72 -21.28
C THR A 643 0.07 17.75 -22.08
N LEU A 644 1.30 18.10 -21.70
CA LEU A 644 2.18 18.98 -22.46
C LEU A 644 3.19 18.10 -23.21
N THR A 645 2.92 17.86 -24.48
CA THR A 645 3.69 16.95 -25.35
C THR A 645 4.15 17.70 -26.60
N VAL A 646 4.67 16.98 -27.58
CA VAL A 646 5.08 17.51 -28.88
C VAL A 646 4.14 17.06 -29.99
N LYS A 647 4.01 17.88 -31.03
CA LYS A 647 3.40 17.54 -32.32
C LYS A 647 4.29 18.04 -33.44
N ASP A 648 4.06 17.54 -34.65
CA ASP A 648 4.75 18.02 -35.84
C ASP A 648 4.54 19.53 -36.03
N ASN A 649 5.57 20.20 -36.52
CA ASN A 649 5.50 21.62 -36.82
C ASN A 649 4.58 21.83 -38.03
N PRO A 650 3.56 22.70 -37.94
CA PRO A 650 2.72 23.02 -39.11
C PRO A 650 3.51 23.72 -40.22
N ASP A 651 4.61 24.39 -39.89
CA ASP A 651 5.49 25.07 -40.85
C ASP A 651 6.48 24.06 -41.45
N PRO A 652 6.39 23.75 -42.76
CA PRO A 652 7.27 22.78 -43.42
C PRO A 652 8.74 23.21 -43.47
N LEU A 653 9.04 24.49 -43.22
CA LEU A 653 10.41 25.01 -43.15
C LEU A 653 11.07 24.75 -41.79
N ARG A 654 10.28 24.45 -40.75
CA ARG A 654 10.77 24.22 -39.40
C ARG A 654 10.75 22.72 -39.09
N ARG A 655 11.93 22.15 -38.85
CA ARG A 655 12.10 20.70 -38.64
C ARG A 655 11.84 20.27 -37.19
N ASP A 656 11.99 21.18 -36.24
CA ASP A 656 11.79 20.86 -34.83
C ASP A 656 10.30 20.85 -34.47
N PRO A 657 9.83 19.80 -33.76
CA PRO A 657 8.43 19.70 -33.38
C PRO A 657 8.07 20.79 -32.36
N VAL A 658 6.80 21.20 -32.37
CA VAL A 658 6.30 22.24 -31.46
C VAL A 658 5.65 21.60 -30.23
N ALA A 659 5.74 22.30 -29.10
CA ALA A 659 5.01 21.87 -27.91
C ALA A 659 3.49 22.04 -28.13
N THR A 660 2.69 21.16 -27.54
CA THR A 660 1.23 21.20 -27.62
C THR A 660 0.58 20.68 -26.35
N VAL A 661 -0.62 21.17 -26.06
CA VAL A 661 -1.43 20.73 -24.93
C VAL A 661 -2.60 19.88 -25.41
N ILE A 662 -2.53 18.58 -25.15
CA ILE A 662 -3.56 17.62 -25.58
C ILE A 662 -4.82 17.67 -24.72
N ASP A 663 -5.87 17.01 -25.20
CA ASP A 663 -7.11 16.81 -24.47
C ASP A 663 -6.87 15.94 -23.23
N GLY A 664 -7.37 16.42 -22.08
CA GLY A 664 -7.06 15.88 -20.76
C GLY A 664 -6.49 16.94 -19.79
N CYS A 665 -6.05 18.09 -20.31
CA CYS A 665 -5.64 19.23 -19.48
C CYS A 665 -6.78 19.63 -18.53
N VAL A 666 -6.46 19.70 -17.23
CA VAL A 666 -7.40 20.10 -16.16
C VAL A 666 -7.38 21.60 -15.86
N GLY A 667 -6.68 22.41 -16.68
CA GLY A 667 -6.65 23.86 -16.53
C GLY A 667 -5.92 24.37 -15.28
N CYS A 668 -4.93 23.63 -14.75
CA CYS A 668 -4.26 23.99 -13.49
C CYS A 668 -3.34 25.23 -13.54
N GLY A 669 -2.99 25.74 -14.73
CA GLY A 669 -2.15 26.94 -14.88
C GLY A 669 -0.64 26.76 -14.73
N LEU A 670 -0.17 25.61 -14.22
CA LEU A 670 1.26 25.36 -13.98
C LEU A 670 2.16 25.62 -15.20
N CYS A 671 1.75 25.26 -16.42
CA CYS A 671 2.58 25.50 -17.60
C CYS A 671 2.83 27.00 -17.86
N GLY A 672 1.81 27.85 -17.63
CA GLY A 672 1.96 29.31 -17.72
C GLY A 672 2.79 29.87 -16.56
N GLU A 673 2.56 29.40 -15.34
CA GLU A 673 3.36 29.80 -14.17
C GLU A 673 4.84 29.45 -14.33
N ASN A 674 5.15 28.26 -14.86
CA ASN A 674 6.51 27.87 -15.20
C ASN A 674 7.08 28.73 -16.33
N ALA A 675 6.28 29.11 -17.33
CA ALA A 675 6.74 29.97 -18.41
C ALA A 675 7.16 31.35 -17.90
N HIS A 676 6.38 31.94 -16.98
CA HIS A 676 6.75 33.21 -16.35
C HIS A 676 7.94 33.05 -15.40
N ALA A 677 7.92 32.07 -14.50
CA ALA A 677 8.95 31.90 -13.48
C ALA A 677 10.33 31.52 -14.06
N ALA A 678 10.35 30.79 -15.18
CA ALA A 678 11.58 30.38 -15.86
C ALA A 678 11.93 31.25 -17.07
N VAL A 679 11.18 32.33 -17.33
CA VAL A 679 11.37 33.24 -18.46
C VAL A 679 11.46 32.47 -19.79
N LEU A 680 10.46 31.62 -20.05
CA LEU A 680 10.37 30.82 -21.28
C LEU A 680 9.76 31.63 -22.43
N CYS A 681 9.74 31.03 -23.63
CA CYS A 681 9.11 31.65 -24.80
C CYS A 681 7.62 31.98 -24.55
N PRO A 682 7.10 33.10 -25.11
CA PRO A 682 5.76 33.60 -24.82
C PRO A 682 4.63 32.83 -25.55
N SER A 683 4.84 31.55 -25.84
CA SER A 683 3.95 30.74 -26.67
C SER A 683 2.71 30.22 -25.92
N PHE A 684 2.64 30.33 -24.59
CA PHE A 684 1.50 29.83 -23.83
C PHE A 684 0.32 30.79 -23.85
N TYR A 685 -0.88 30.26 -24.10
CA TYR A 685 -2.13 31.01 -23.97
C TYR A 685 -3.14 30.28 -23.07
N ARG A 686 -4.05 31.06 -22.48
CA ARG A 686 -5.19 30.57 -21.68
C ARG A 686 -6.47 30.70 -22.52
N ALA A 687 -7.13 29.58 -22.76
CA ALA A 687 -8.42 29.53 -23.44
C ALA A 687 -9.55 29.21 -22.45
N GLU A 688 -10.67 29.91 -22.59
CA GLU A 688 -11.91 29.62 -21.88
C GLU A 688 -12.92 29.00 -22.85
N ILE A 689 -13.29 27.75 -22.59
CA ILE A 689 -14.30 27.03 -23.36
C ILE A 689 -15.63 27.20 -22.63
N ILE A 690 -16.55 27.92 -23.26
CA ILE A 690 -17.89 28.20 -22.71
C ILE A 690 -18.87 27.15 -23.24
N GLN A 691 -19.54 26.44 -22.33
CA GLN A 691 -20.62 25.51 -22.63
C GLN A 691 -21.93 26.08 -22.06
N ASN A 692 -23.05 25.84 -22.75
CA ASN A 692 -24.33 26.54 -22.54
C ASN A 692 -24.15 28.07 -22.54
N PRO A 693 -23.63 28.67 -23.64
CA PRO A 693 -23.36 30.09 -23.71
C PRO A 693 -24.63 30.92 -23.57
N SER A 694 -24.54 32.01 -22.81
CA SER A 694 -25.59 33.02 -22.72
C SER A 694 -25.76 33.79 -24.04
N GLY A 695 -26.84 34.55 -24.18
CA GLY A 695 -27.03 35.44 -25.34
C GLY A 695 -25.87 36.43 -25.51
N TRP A 696 -25.32 36.92 -24.40
CA TRP A 696 -24.15 37.80 -24.38
C TRP A 696 -22.88 37.10 -24.91
N ASP A 697 -22.61 35.86 -24.47
CA ASP A 697 -21.43 35.12 -24.95
C ASP A 697 -21.48 34.90 -26.47
N ARG A 698 -22.69 34.66 -27.02
CA ARG A 698 -22.89 34.51 -28.46
C ARG A 698 -22.66 35.81 -29.22
N LEU A 699 -23.16 36.93 -28.70
CA LEU A 699 -22.93 38.26 -29.28
C LEU A 699 -21.43 38.60 -29.30
N VAL A 700 -20.73 38.42 -28.18
CA VAL A 700 -19.29 38.66 -28.09
C VAL A 700 -18.51 37.77 -29.06
N SER A 701 -18.90 36.49 -29.20
CA SER A 701 -18.28 35.59 -30.17
C SER A 701 -18.51 36.03 -31.62
N GLN A 702 -19.68 36.56 -31.95
CA GLN A 702 -19.97 37.06 -33.30
C GLN A 702 -19.15 38.32 -33.61
N VAL A 703 -19.08 39.26 -32.66
CA VAL A 703 -18.24 40.46 -32.81
C VAL A 703 -16.78 40.09 -32.99
N ARG A 704 -16.23 39.19 -32.15
CA ARG A 704 -14.83 38.75 -32.28
C ARG A 704 -14.52 38.09 -33.62
N ARG A 705 -15.45 37.32 -34.19
CA ARG A 705 -15.30 36.71 -35.53
C ARG A 705 -15.35 37.71 -36.69
N LEU A 706 -15.88 38.91 -36.48
CA LEU A 706 -15.82 39.97 -37.48
C LEU A 706 -14.47 40.68 -37.51
N PHE A 707 -13.66 40.53 -36.44
CA PHE A 707 -12.36 41.20 -36.26
C PHE A 707 -11.16 40.25 -36.20
N ALA A 708 -11.39 38.93 -36.32
CA ALA A 708 -10.36 37.89 -36.35
C ALA A 708 -10.38 37.24 -37.74
#